data_AF-A0A293MEV7-F1
#
_entry.id   AF-A0A293MEV7-F1
#
_cell.length_a   1.000
_cell.length_b   1.000
_cell.length_c   1.000
_cell.angle_alpha   90.00
_cell.angle_beta   90.00
_cell.angle_gamma   90.00
#
_symmetry.space_group_name_H-M   'P 1'
#
loop_
_entity.id
_entity.type
_entity.pdbx_description
1 polymer ?
#
loop_
_entity_poly.entity_id
_entity_poly.type
_entity_poly.pdbx_seq_one_letter_code
_entity_poly.pdbx_strand_id
1 'polypeptide(L)'
;MGKKHILKGRNQGASAQAKAMTLPARTAPPSFAQRCNSTYSENAAMENGAEALDGDSFYRALLEANMATEVGLIALDVLGLYSGRFKDTLLFNDGDNPIMRRVFDIYLSFLEVGQSENLLRHLFASLRAFINKFPVALFQGSSFLCGKLCFELLRCCNSKLSTVRNEACALLYLLMRSNFEFTGRKALTRVHLQLIVSVSRLLGEVIGLNTARFQESLSIINNYASGDKAMQRSVFPNEVRDLTKKIRTVLMATTQMREHENDPEMLVDLQHSLANSYSATPALRKTWLESMAAYHVKNGHFTEAAQCYIHVAALEAEYLRHKGVFPEGCIAFRNTSANVVEDESNLKDDTGMHDFQYTEDTLVERLEQCADMLHKAERYEIMSEIYKLVIPIYERKRNYEALSLCYKTLHTAYTKIIEVNKTGKRLLGTYYRVVFFGQDYFGEDSEKEYIYKEPKVTSLSEISERLHQMFCEKFGKDSVKMIKDSVQVNPSDLDPKYAYIQVTHVVPYFTEMELMERQTEFERHNNISEFMFETPFTLDGTKARGSVEEQCKRRTILTTEYRFPYIKKRIMVKGRRTKDLHPIEVAIDEMQTRVAELEDVVHGSPHDLKKLQLILQGSISVQVNAGPLAYAKTFLDESKSGAYSEEDVAELKETFRKFLHVCQQALDLNGKLILPDQCEYHLALKRNFVELTNQLSDIMKEKVSYL
;
A
#
# COMPACT_ATOMS: atom_id res chain seq x y z
N MET A 1 -30.15 49.84 -22.94
CA MET A 1 -30.82 50.96 -22.24
C MET A 1 -29.94 51.32 -21.05
N GLY A 2 -29.52 52.54 -20.71
CA GLY A 2 -29.67 53.88 -21.24
C GLY A 2 -28.66 54.77 -20.48
N LYS A 3 -28.15 55.81 -21.15
CA LYS A 3 -27.23 56.84 -20.63
C LYS A 3 -27.81 57.60 -19.43
N LYS A 4 -26.97 58.16 -18.54
CA LYS A 4 -26.87 59.63 -18.30
C LYS A 4 -25.81 60.03 -17.25
N HIS A 5 -25.49 61.32 -17.33
CA HIS A 5 -24.31 62.07 -16.91
C HIS A 5 -24.57 62.98 -15.68
N ILE A 6 -23.48 63.29 -14.94
CA ILE A 6 -23.07 64.59 -14.31
C ILE A 6 -23.92 65.18 -13.16
N LEU A 7 -23.26 65.54 -12.03
CA LEU A 7 -23.12 66.93 -11.55
C LEU A 7 -22.23 67.08 -10.28
N LYS A 8 -21.46 68.18 -10.29
CA LYS A 8 -20.57 68.72 -9.25
C LYS A 8 -21.37 69.38 -8.11
N GLY A 9 -20.78 69.43 -6.91
CA GLY A 9 -21.13 70.37 -5.84
C GLY A 9 -19.90 70.72 -4.98
N ARG A 10 -19.62 72.01 -4.82
CA ARG A 10 -18.50 72.61 -4.05
C ARG A 10 -19.08 73.73 -3.20
N ASN A 11 -18.74 73.78 -1.90
CA ASN A 11 -18.54 74.95 -1.01
C ASN A 11 -18.75 74.54 0.46
N GLN A 12 -17.72 74.54 1.30
CA GLN A 12 -17.13 75.67 2.06
C GLN A 12 -17.92 76.02 3.34
N GLY A 13 -17.23 75.91 4.48
CA GLY A 13 -17.60 76.49 5.77
C GLY A 13 -16.37 76.44 6.68
N ALA A 14 -15.78 77.60 6.95
CA ALA A 14 -14.50 77.81 7.61
C ALA A 14 -14.65 78.17 9.10
N SER A 15 -13.61 77.92 9.91
CA SER A 15 -13.17 78.88 10.92
C SER A 15 -11.66 78.73 11.25
N ALA A 16 -11.00 79.88 11.20
CA ALA A 16 -9.61 80.22 11.53
C ALA A 16 -9.41 80.28 13.07
N GLN A 17 -8.27 80.43 13.74
CA GLN A 17 -6.81 80.56 13.52
C GLN A 17 -6.20 80.49 14.96
N ALA A 18 -4.96 80.05 15.20
CA ALA A 18 -3.84 80.96 15.51
C ALA A 18 -2.50 80.19 15.65
N LYS A 19 -1.41 80.89 15.32
CA LYS A 19 -0.03 80.43 15.07
C LYS A 19 0.81 80.28 16.34
N ALA A 20 1.81 79.39 16.33
CA ALA A 20 3.19 79.66 16.77
C ALA A 20 4.16 78.57 16.27
N MET A 21 5.42 78.95 16.08
CA MET A 21 6.47 78.28 15.33
C MET A 21 7.32 77.33 16.19
N THR A 22 7.76 76.19 15.63
CA THR A 22 9.13 75.58 15.75
C THR A 22 9.21 74.26 14.97
N LEU A 23 10.32 74.06 14.21
CA LEU A 23 10.64 72.90 13.35
C LEU A 23 11.21 71.69 14.16
N PRO A 24 11.59 70.55 13.54
CA PRO A 24 10.73 69.47 13.04
C PRO A 24 11.02 68.12 13.77
N ALA A 25 10.09 67.16 13.78
CA ALA A 25 10.35 65.83 14.35
C ALA A 25 9.81 64.67 13.49
N ARG A 26 10.76 63.81 13.08
CA ARG A 26 10.69 62.34 12.88
C ARG A 26 9.53 61.77 12.06
N THR A 27 9.83 61.38 10.82
CA THR A 27 9.06 60.38 10.06
C THR A 27 9.32 58.98 10.59
N ALA A 28 8.23 58.22 10.78
CA ALA A 28 8.17 56.83 11.23
C ALA A 28 8.78 55.82 10.23
N PRO A 29 9.17 54.59 10.67
CA PRO A 29 9.73 53.58 9.77
C PRO A 29 8.65 52.91 8.91
N PRO A 30 8.97 52.46 7.68
CA PRO A 30 8.02 51.72 6.86
C PRO A 30 7.84 50.27 7.32
N SER A 31 6.61 49.80 7.16
CA SER A 31 6.09 48.48 7.52
C SER A 31 6.81 47.31 6.83
N PHE A 32 7.16 46.28 7.61
CA PHE A 32 7.72 45.02 7.15
C PHE A 32 6.60 44.06 6.74
N ALA A 33 6.16 44.14 5.48
CA ALA A 33 5.23 43.18 4.90
C ALA A 33 5.50 42.98 3.40
N GLN A 34 6.62 42.35 3.08
CA GLN A 34 6.77 41.70 1.77
C GLN A 34 7.68 40.47 1.89
N ARG A 35 7.09 39.31 1.61
CA ARG A 35 7.74 37.99 1.62
C ARG A 35 8.86 37.96 0.57
N CYS A 36 10.07 37.61 0.98
CA CYS A 36 11.15 37.25 0.06
C CYS A 36 10.92 35.80 -0.42
N ASN A 37 10.53 35.65 -1.68
CA ASN A 37 10.65 34.38 -2.40
C ASN A 37 12.08 34.27 -2.93
N SER A 38 12.82 33.24 -2.49
CA SER A 38 14.13 32.88 -3.03
C SER A 38 13.96 32.05 -4.30
N THR A 39 14.20 32.66 -5.46
CA THR A 39 14.49 31.94 -6.70
C THR A 39 15.64 32.65 -7.39
N TYR A 40 16.84 32.05 -7.30
CA TYR A 40 17.93 32.36 -8.21
C TYR A 40 17.52 31.85 -9.60
N SER A 41 17.31 32.76 -10.55
CA SER A 41 17.20 32.43 -11.97
C SER A 41 18.53 32.79 -12.62
N GLU A 42 19.25 31.77 -13.06
CA GLU A 42 20.35 31.91 -14.03
C GLU A 42 19.75 32.13 -15.41
N ASN A 43 20.08 33.28 -16.04
CA ASN A 43 20.37 33.44 -17.48
C ASN A 43 20.45 34.92 -17.84
N ALA A 44 21.67 35.46 -17.94
CA ALA A 44 22.02 36.51 -18.89
C ALA A 44 23.54 36.62 -18.98
N ALA A 45 24.10 36.16 -20.10
CA ALA A 45 25.49 36.36 -20.47
C ALA A 45 25.72 37.77 -21.04
N MET A 46 26.87 38.35 -20.66
CA MET A 46 27.70 39.41 -21.27
C MET A 46 27.05 40.44 -22.21
N GLU A 47 27.20 41.72 -21.87
CA GLU A 47 27.86 42.72 -22.74
C GLU A 47 28.24 44.02 -21.97
N ASN A 48 29.55 44.35 -22.03
CA ASN A 48 30.19 45.68 -21.99
C ASN A 48 29.96 46.66 -20.82
N GLY A 49 31.00 46.84 -19.99
CA GLY A 49 31.17 48.03 -19.12
C GLY A 49 32.07 47.80 -17.91
N ALA A 50 33.37 47.65 -18.13
CA ALA A 50 34.36 47.34 -17.10
C ALA A 50 34.66 48.50 -16.13
N GLU A 51 34.72 48.15 -14.83
CA GLU A 51 35.81 48.47 -13.87
C GLU A 51 35.66 49.52 -12.75
N ALA A 52 34.56 50.29 -12.59
CA ALA A 52 34.48 51.25 -11.46
C ALA A 52 33.27 51.12 -10.51
N LEU A 53 32.20 50.41 -10.90
CA LEU A 53 30.96 50.29 -10.10
C LEU A 53 30.85 48.99 -9.29
N ASP A 54 31.71 48.02 -9.55
CA ASP A 54 31.63 46.67 -8.96
C ASP A 54 32.29 46.61 -7.56
N GLY A 55 33.28 47.47 -7.31
CA GLY A 55 34.02 47.50 -6.05
C GLY A 55 33.21 47.97 -4.83
N ASP A 56 32.34 48.97 -4.99
CA ASP A 56 31.50 49.48 -3.88
C ASP A 56 30.36 48.49 -3.55
N SER A 57 29.79 47.84 -4.56
CA SER A 57 28.79 46.78 -4.38
C SER A 57 29.40 45.55 -3.67
N PHE A 58 30.57 45.10 -4.13
CA PHE A 58 31.31 44.02 -3.50
C PHE A 58 31.72 44.35 -2.05
N TYR A 59 32.20 45.56 -1.80
CA TYR A 59 32.58 46.01 -0.46
C TYR A 59 31.38 46.09 0.49
N ARG A 60 30.22 46.56 0.02
CA ARG A 60 28.97 46.56 0.81
C ARG A 60 28.50 45.14 1.12
N ALA A 61 28.53 44.23 0.15
CA ALA A 61 28.19 42.83 0.37
C ALA A 61 29.11 42.17 1.41
N LEU A 62 30.41 42.48 1.37
CA LEU A 62 31.38 41.99 2.35
C LEU A 62 31.12 42.57 3.76
N LEU A 63 30.81 43.87 3.87
CA LEU A 63 30.45 44.50 5.14
C LEU A 63 29.18 43.88 5.74
N GLU A 64 28.14 43.68 4.93
CA GLU A 64 26.91 43.02 5.37
C GLU A 64 27.15 41.57 5.81
N ALA A 65 27.98 40.82 5.09
CA ALA A 65 28.35 39.45 5.45
C ALA A 65 29.14 39.37 6.77
N ASN A 66 30.06 40.31 6.99
CA ASN A 66 30.81 40.41 8.24
C ASN A 66 29.90 40.82 9.41
N MET A 67 29.02 41.81 9.21
CA MET A 67 28.07 42.24 10.23
C MET A 67 27.10 41.11 10.61
N ALA A 68 26.60 40.35 9.63
CA ALA A 68 25.76 39.18 9.88
C ALA A 68 26.50 38.11 10.69
N THR A 69 27.78 37.87 10.39
CA THR A 69 28.62 36.93 11.14
C THR A 69 28.80 37.39 12.59
N GLU A 70 29.15 38.66 12.82
CA GLU A 70 29.32 39.23 14.17
C GLU A 70 28.03 39.15 14.99
N VAL A 71 26.87 39.50 14.42
CA VAL A 71 25.57 39.37 15.09
C VAL A 71 25.30 37.93 15.48
N GLY A 72 25.61 36.98 14.60
CA GLY A 72 25.49 35.55 14.88
C GLY A 72 26.40 35.10 16.03
N LEU A 73 27.65 35.57 16.08
CA LEU A 73 28.59 35.23 17.15
C LEU A 73 28.13 35.80 18.50
N ILE A 74 27.65 37.04 18.53
CA ILE A 74 27.08 37.66 19.73
C ILE A 74 25.88 36.85 20.22
N ALA A 75 24.98 36.44 19.32
CA ALA A 75 23.83 35.61 19.68
C ALA A 75 24.26 34.26 20.26
N LEU A 76 25.26 33.59 19.68
CA LEU A 76 25.81 32.33 20.20
C LEU A 76 26.46 32.50 21.58
N ASP A 77 27.18 33.60 21.81
CA ASP A 77 27.80 33.88 23.11
C ASP A 77 26.73 34.14 24.18
N VAL A 78 25.71 34.94 23.86
CA VAL A 78 24.56 35.18 24.75
C VAL A 78 23.81 33.88 25.07
N LEU A 79 23.60 33.01 24.07
CA LEU A 79 23.00 31.69 24.30
C LEU A 79 23.88 30.82 25.20
N GLY A 80 25.19 30.82 24.98
CA GLY A 80 26.17 30.12 25.81
C GLY A 80 26.12 30.57 27.27
N LEU A 81 26.08 31.89 27.51
CA LEU A 81 25.95 32.49 28.84
C LEU A 81 24.60 32.16 29.49
N TYR A 82 23.51 32.23 28.73
CA TYR A 82 22.16 31.91 29.22
C TYR A 82 22.06 30.43 29.60
N SER A 83 22.44 29.52 28.71
CA SER A 83 22.54 28.08 28.99
C SER A 83 23.53 27.79 30.12
N GLY A 84 24.56 28.63 30.25
CA GLY A 84 25.48 28.80 31.37
C GLY A 84 24.76 28.88 32.71
N ARG A 85 24.08 30.00 32.90
CA ARG A 85 23.50 30.48 34.16
C ARG A 85 22.20 29.78 34.54
N PHE A 86 21.33 29.48 33.59
CA PHE A 86 19.99 28.93 33.83
C PHE A 86 19.93 27.42 33.61
N LYS A 87 21.02 26.70 33.91
CA LYS A 87 21.13 25.26 33.66
C LYS A 87 19.99 24.47 34.33
N ASP A 88 19.70 24.76 35.60
CA ASP A 88 18.70 24.01 36.36
C ASP A 88 17.28 24.27 35.85
N THR A 89 16.99 25.52 35.45
CA THR A 89 15.72 25.88 34.79
C THR A 89 15.57 25.16 33.46
N LEU A 90 16.65 25.05 32.68
CA LEU A 90 16.63 24.34 31.40
C LEU A 90 16.48 22.83 31.57
N LEU A 91 16.99 22.26 32.66
CA LEU A 91 16.87 20.83 32.99
C LEU A 91 15.58 20.47 33.73
N PHE A 92 14.71 21.45 34.03
CA PHE A 92 13.41 21.17 34.63
C PHE A 92 12.61 20.18 33.75
N ASN A 93 11.96 19.21 34.39
CA ASN A 93 11.24 18.12 33.73
C ASN A 93 12.12 17.33 32.74
N ASP A 94 13.33 16.95 33.17
CA ASP A 94 14.35 16.27 32.35
C ASP A 94 14.73 17.04 31.06
N GLY A 95 14.49 18.35 31.02
CA GLY A 95 14.72 19.18 29.84
C GLY A 95 13.54 19.25 28.87
N ASP A 96 12.44 18.54 29.13
CA ASP A 96 11.22 18.67 28.35
C ASP A 96 10.35 19.82 28.86
N ASN A 97 10.79 21.04 28.56
CA ASN A 97 10.08 22.26 28.91
C ASN A 97 10.13 23.29 27.75
N PRO A 98 9.17 24.24 27.71
CA PRO A 98 9.10 25.22 26.63
C PRO A 98 10.35 26.10 26.48
N ILE A 99 11.04 26.42 27.58
CA ILE A 99 12.22 27.30 27.58
C ILE A 99 13.38 26.58 26.89
N MET A 100 13.63 25.32 27.25
CA MET A 100 14.65 24.49 26.63
C MET A 100 14.40 24.32 25.13
N ARG A 101 13.14 24.05 24.74
CA ARG A 101 12.75 23.96 23.32
C ARG A 101 13.06 25.27 22.58
N ARG A 102 12.71 26.44 23.15
CA ARG A 102 12.99 27.75 22.54
C ARG A 102 14.48 28.05 22.41
N VAL A 103 15.28 27.78 23.46
CA VAL A 103 16.73 27.95 23.42
C VAL A 103 17.34 27.06 22.34
N PHE A 104 16.89 25.82 22.25
CA PHE A 104 17.37 24.87 21.25
C PHE A 104 16.95 25.24 19.82
N ASP A 105 15.73 25.71 19.63
CA ASP A 105 15.22 26.18 18.33
C ASP A 105 16.07 27.34 17.77
N ILE A 106 16.68 28.18 18.63
CA ILE A 106 17.58 29.25 18.16
C ILE A 106 18.90 28.65 17.65
N TYR A 107 19.46 27.62 18.29
CA TYR A 107 20.64 26.94 17.74
C TYR A 107 20.34 26.30 16.38
N LEU A 108 19.15 25.70 16.23
CA LEU A 108 18.76 25.05 14.98
C LEU A 108 18.42 26.04 13.88
N SER A 109 17.87 27.21 14.19
CA SER A 109 17.58 28.23 13.17
C SER A 109 18.84 28.72 12.46
N PHE A 110 20.00 28.71 13.13
CA PHE A 110 21.29 28.96 12.47
C PHE A 110 21.71 27.85 11.50
N LEU A 111 21.23 26.61 11.65
CA LEU A 111 21.44 25.54 10.68
C LEU A 111 20.44 25.61 9.52
N GLU A 112 19.20 26.06 9.79
CA GLU A 112 18.09 26.27 8.85
C GLU A 112 18.34 27.40 7.86
N VAL A 113 19.02 28.46 8.29
CA VAL A 113 19.36 29.62 7.46
C VAL A 113 20.77 29.47 6.89
N GLY A 114 21.00 29.99 5.67
CA GLY A 114 22.33 30.01 5.06
C GLY A 114 23.29 30.95 5.81
N GLN A 115 24.14 30.39 6.68
CA GLN A 115 25.14 31.14 7.46
C GLN A 115 26.54 31.06 6.84
N SER A 116 27.43 31.96 7.25
CA SER A 116 28.84 31.93 6.87
C SER A 116 29.56 30.70 7.46
N GLU A 117 30.59 30.20 6.78
CA GLU A 117 31.39 29.06 7.26
C GLU A 117 32.03 29.33 8.63
N ASN A 118 32.42 30.58 8.88
CA ASN A 118 32.99 30.99 10.15
C ASN A 118 31.95 30.88 11.28
N LEU A 119 30.74 31.42 11.08
CA LEU A 119 29.68 31.32 12.08
C LEU A 119 29.28 29.86 12.32
N LEU A 120 29.16 29.06 11.26
CA LEU A 120 28.82 27.63 11.38
C LEU A 120 29.85 26.86 12.22
N ARG A 121 31.16 27.15 12.07
CA ARG A 121 32.21 26.52 12.90
C ARG A 121 31.98 26.79 14.39
N HIS A 122 31.65 28.03 14.75
CA HIS A 122 31.34 28.40 16.13
C HIS A 122 30.02 27.78 16.61
N LEU A 123 29.00 27.72 15.74
CA LEU A 123 27.74 27.03 16.03
C LEU A 123 27.95 25.55 16.34
N PHE A 124 28.73 24.83 15.51
CA PHE A 124 29.06 23.42 15.76
C PHE A 124 29.80 23.25 17.07
N ALA A 125 30.73 24.14 17.42
CA ALA A 125 31.41 24.14 18.72
C ALA A 125 30.42 24.36 19.89
N SER A 126 29.49 25.31 19.76
CA SER A 126 28.45 25.55 20.76
C SER A 126 27.51 24.35 20.91
N LEU A 127 27.14 23.68 19.81
CA LEU A 127 26.35 22.45 19.85
C LEU A 127 27.09 21.29 20.51
N ARG A 128 28.41 21.14 20.28
CA ARG A 128 29.23 20.14 21.03
C ARG A 128 29.17 20.42 22.54
N ALA A 129 29.35 21.68 22.94
CA ALA A 129 29.26 22.08 24.34
C ALA A 129 27.87 21.80 24.91
N PHE A 130 26.81 22.07 24.13
CA PHE A 130 25.43 21.78 24.50
C PHE A 130 25.17 20.29 24.74
N ILE A 131 25.59 19.41 23.81
CA ILE A 131 25.41 17.95 23.93
C ILE A 131 26.07 17.43 25.21
N ASN A 132 27.30 17.87 25.50
CA ASN A 132 28.02 17.46 26.71
C ASN A 132 27.39 18.02 27.99
N LYS A 133 26.78 19.21 27.93
CA LYS A 133 26.19 19.87 29.10
C LYS A 133 24.78 19.39 29.45
N PHE A 134 24.00 19.00 28.44
CA PHE A 134 22.59 18.62 28.58
C PHE A 134 22.27 17.22 28.02
N PRO A 135 23.01 16.15 28.42
CA PRO A 135 22.74 14.80 27.92
C PRO A 135 21.34 14.30 28.32
N VAL A 136 20.87 14.67 29.52
CA VAL A 136 19.52 14.31 30.01
C VAL A 136 18.44 14.84 29.07
N ALA A 137 18.52 16.12 28.67
CA ALA A 137 17.54 16.73 27.77
C ALA A 137 17.49 16.10 26.37
N LEU A 138 18.61 15.51 25.91
CA LEU A 138 18.70 14.86 24.61
C LEU A 138 18.27 13.38 24.67
N PHE A 139 18.64 12.68 25.74
CA PHE A 139 18.58 11.22 25.80
C PHE A 139 17.57 10.65 26.81
N GLN A 140 16.95 11.49 27.64
CA GLN A 140 15.90 11.12 28.59
C GLN A 140 14.59 11.84 28.24
N GLY A 141 13.44 11.27 28.61
CA GLY A 141 12.13 11.89 28.36
C GLY A 141 11.80 12.03 26.86
N SER A 142 11.35 13.20 26.43
CA SER A 142 10.90 13.46 25.04
C SER A 142 12.04 13.43 24.00
N SER A 143 11.90 12.63 22.95
CA SER A 143 12.89 12.51 21.85
C SER A 143 12.94 13.71 20.90
N PHE A 144 12.11 14.72 21.12
CA PHE A 144 11.91 15.88 20.24
C PHE A 144 13.21 16.63 19.89
N LEU A 145 14.03 16.98 20.89
CA LEU A 145 15.27 17.74 20.67
C LEU A 145 16.30 16.91 19.89
N CYS A 146 16.47 15.64 20.26
CA CYS A 146 17.35 14.71 19.57
C CYS A 146 16.92 14.51 18.11
N GLY A 147 15.61 14.35 17.87
CA GLY A 147 15.03 14.22 16.54
C GLY A 147 15.30 15.41 15.64
N LYS A 148 15.00 16.63 16.12
CA LYS A 148 15.29 17.86 15.38
C LYS A 148 16.78 18.02 15.07
N LEU A 149 17.66 17.74 16.04
CA LEU A 149 19.09 17.83 15.82
C LEU A 149 19.56 16.83 14.76
N CYS A 150 19.13 15.57 14.85
CA CYS A 150 19.47 14.54 13.87
C CYS A 150 19.06 14.95 12.45
N PHE A 151 17.85 15.49 12.29
CA PHE A 151 17.35 15.99 11.01
C PHE A 151 18.22 17.09 10.41
N GLU A 152 18.53 18.12 11.19
CA GLU A 152 19.35 19.25 10.75
C GLU A 152 20.79 18.83 10.44
N LEU A 153 21.39 17.95 11.27
CA LEU A 153 22.73 17.43 11.02
C LEU A 153 22.82 16.57 9.76
N LEU A 154 21.79 15.75 9.47
CA LEU A 154 21.73 14.99 8.23
C LEU A 154 21.61 15.91 7.01
N ARG A 155 20.86 17.02 7.11
CA ARG A 155 20.82 18.04 6.05
C ARG A 155 22.21 18.64 5.83
N CYS A 156 22.94 18.97 6.89
CA CYS A 156 24.31 19.45 6.80
C CYS A 156 25.29 18.39 6.23
N CYS A 157 25.07 17.10 6.47
CA CYS A 157 25.84 16.01 5.87
C CYS A 157 25.69 15.95 4.34
N ASN A 158 24.65 16.55 3.76
CA ASN A 158 24.45 16.70 2.32
C ASN A 158 24.92 18.08 1.78
N SER A 159 25.58 18.91 2.60
CA SER A 159 26.02 20.25 2.19
C SER A 159 27.02 20.19 1.03
N LYS A 160 26.97 21.21 0.17
CA LYS A 160 27.96 21.37 -0.92
C LYS A 160 29.37 21.60 -0.36
N LEU A 161 29.49 22.23 0.80
CA LEU A 161 30.75 22.59 1.47
C LEU A 161 31.30 21.42 2.30
N SER A 162 32.54 21.00 2.04
CA SER A 162 33.18 19.89 2.76
C SER A 162 33.45 20.21 4.23
N THR A 163 33.79 21.46 4.55
CA THR A 163 34.00 21.96 5.92
C THR A 163 32.77 21.72 6.78
N VAL A 164 31.59 22.12 6.29
CA VAL A 164 30.31 21.90 6.96
C VAL A 164 29.99 20.41 7.10
N ARG A 165 30.22 19.60 6.06
CA ARG A 165 29.99 18.14 6.13
C ARG A 165 30.85 17.49 7.23
N ASN A 166 32.14 17.83 7.29
CA ASN A 166 33.06 17.28 8.28
C ASN A 166 32.64 17.63 9.72
N GLU A 167 32.29 18.91 9.97
CA GLU A 167 31.83 19.36 11.28
C GLU A 167 30.52 18.67 11.69
N ALA A 168 29.56 18.51 10.77
CA ALA A 168 28.31 17.80 10.99
C ALA A 168 28.53 16.31 11.28
N CYS A 169 29.41 15.64 10.53
CA CYS A 169 29.77 14.23 10.76
C CYS A 169 30.39 14.04 12.15
N ALA A 170 31.29 14.93 12.55
CA ALA A 170 31.93 14.89 13.86
C ALA A 170 30.92 15.11 14.99
N LEU A 171 29.99 16.06 14.83
CA LEU A 171 28.94 16.32 15.82
C LEU A 171 27.93 15.18 15.89
N LEU A 172 27.57 14.59 14.76
CA LEU A 172 26.65 13.45 14.71
C LEU A 172 27.27 12.20 15.35
N TYR A 173 28.55 11.95 15.09
CA TYR A 173 29.33 10.92 15.77
C TYR A 173 29.37 11.16 17.29
N LEU A 174 29.63 12.40 17.73
CA LEU A 174 29.59 12.76 19.15
C LEU A 174 28.21 12.47 19.75
N LEU A 175 27.12 12.84 19.06
CA LEU A 175 25.76 12.58 19.53
C LEU A 175 25.49 11.08 19.72
N MET A 176 25.91 10.24 18.77
CA MET A 176 25.81 8.77 18.89
C MET A 176 26.60 8.25 20.08
N ARG A 177 27.86 8.72 20.23
CA ARG A 177 28.73 8.31 21.33
C ARG A 177 28.17 8.74 22.69
N SER A 178 27.70 9.97 22.82
CA SER A 178 27.09 10.47 24.06
C SER A 178 25.81 9.71 24.41
N ASN A 179 24.99 9.31 23.42
CA ASN A 179 23.83 8.46 23.67
C ASN A 179 24.24 7.08 24.19
N PHE A 180 25.24 6.46 23.57
CA PHE A 180 25.77 5.16 23.99
C PHE A 180 26.36 5.21 25.40
N GLU A 181 27.11 6.27 25.73
CA GLU A 181 27.64 6.47 27.08
C GLU A 181 26.52 6.71 28.11
N PHE A 182 25.47 7.48 27.74
CA PHE A 182 24.32 7.76 28.60
C PHE A 182 23.52 6.49 28.96
N THR A 183 23.41 5.52 28.04
CA THR A 183 22.73 4.24 28.29
C THR A 183 23.61 3.21 29.02
N GLY A 184 24.76 3.62 29.54
CA GLY A 184 25.71 2.72 30.21
C GLY A 184 26.41 1.77 29.24
N ARG A 185 26.66 2.23 28.00
CA ARG A 185 27.33 1.48 26.92
C ARG A 185 26.58 0.22 26.47
N LYS A 186 25.25 0.31 26.48
CA LYS A 186 24.37 -0.78 26.05
C LYS A 186 23.90 -0.64 24.61
N ALA A 187 23.42 0.55 24.23
CA ALA A 187 22.88 0.79 22.88
C ALA A 187 22.80 2.30 22.55
N LEU A 188 22.84 2.65 21.26
CA LEU A 188 22.57 4.02 20.75
C LEU A 188 21.15 4.19 20.18
N THR A 189 20.20 3.40 20.68
CA THR A 189 18.83 3.27 20.16
C THR A 189 18.13 4.58 19.83
N ARG A 190 18.20 5.57 20.72
CA ARG A 190 17.46 6.83 20.55
C ARG A 190 17.96 7.61 19.34
N VAL A 191 19.28 7.81 19.25
CA VAL A 191 19.90 8.46 18.08
C VAL A 191 19.71 7.61 16.82
N HIS A 192 19.80 6.28 16.92
CA HIS A 192 19.54 5.36 15.82
C HIS A 192 18.14 5.59 15.22
N LEU A 193 17.10 5.55 16.04
CA LEU A 193 15.71 5.73 15.60
C LEU A 193 15.48 7.11 15.01
N GLN A 194 15.95 8.15 15.70
CA GLN A 194 15.77 9.53 15.23
C GLN A 194 16.49 9.79 13.89
N LEU A 195 17.64 9.17 13.65
CA LEU A 195 18.32 9.26 12.36
C LEU A 195 17.56 8.57 11.24
N ILE A 196 17.01 7.37 11.47
CA ILE A 196 16.21 6.70 10.45
C ILE A 196 14.94 7.51 10.13
N VAL A 197 14.21 7.98 11.15
CA VAL A 197 13.03 8.85 10.96
C VAL A 197 13.41 10.12 10.19
N SER A 198 14.55 10.73 10.53
CA SER A 198 15.03 11.95 9.88
C SER A 198 15.42 11.72 8.42
N VAL A 199 16.08 10.60 8.10
CA VAL A 199 16.37 10.22 6.70
C VAL A 199 15.07 10.06 5.92
N SER A 200 14.08 9.34 6.46
CA SER A 200 12.78 9.17 5.80
C SER A 200 12.06 10.50 5.56
N ARG A 201 12.12 11.44 6.52
CA ARG A 201 11.52 12.78 6.36
C ARG A 201 12.23 13.62 5.30
N LEU A 202 13.56 13.69 5.34
CA LEU A 202 14.36 14.45 4.38
C LEU A 202 14.18 13.96 2.95
N LEU A 203 13.91 12.66 2.77
CA LEU A 203 13.61 12.08 1.47
C LEU A 203 12.26 12.55 0.89
N GLY A 204 11.28 12.84 1.75
CA GLY A 204 9.98 13.37 1.36
C GLY A 204 10.00 14.85 0.95
N GLU A 205 11.01 15.62 1.38
CA GLU A 205 11.14 17.06 1.12
C GLU A 205 11.90 17.40 -0.19
N VAL A 206 11.94 16.48 -1.17
CA VAL A 206 12.61 16.65 -2.49
C VAL A 206 14.14 16.82 -2.40
N ILE A 207 14.73 16.81 -1.21
CA ILE A 207 16.19 16.82 -1.03
C ILE A 207 16.76 15.51 -1.59
N GLY A 208 17.49 15.58 -2.69
CA GLY A 208 18.27 14.46 -3.21
C GLY A 208 19.37 14.10 -2.19
N LEU A 209 19.09 13.18 -1.27
CA LEU A 209 20.04 12.75 -0.24
C LEU A 209 21.03 11.69 -0.75
N ASN A 210 20.67 10.91 -1.78
CA ASN A 210 21.57 9.88 -2.33
C ASN A 210 22.64 10.49 -3.26
N THR A 211 23.45 11.40 -2.72
CA THR A 211 24.56 12.04 -3.44
C THR A 211 25.89 11.42 -3.03
N ALA A 212 26.90 11.49 -3.90
CA ALA A 212 28.27 11.11 -3.56
C ALA A 212 28.78 11.80 -2.27
N ARG A 213 28.37 13.06 -2.04
CA ARG A 213 28.75 13.85 -0.86
C ARG A 213 28.16 13.27 0.43
N PHE A 214 26.90 12.85 0.39
CA PHE A 214 26.28 12.24 1.56
C PHE A 214 26.86 10.84 1.85
N GLN A 215 27.16 10.06 0.80
CA GLN A 215 27.85 8.76 0.95
C GLN A 215 29.26 8.92 1.53
N GLU A 216 29.98 9.99 1.17
CA GLU A 216 31.24 10.39 1.79
C GLU A 216 31.05 10.71 3.28
N SER A 217 30.05 11.51 3.64
CA SER A 217 29.70 11.81 5.04
C SER A 217 29.45 10.55 5.88
N LEU A 218 28.69 9.58 5.37
CA LEU A 218 28.47 8.29 6.05
C LEU A 218 29.78 7.49 6.23
N SER A 219 30.71 7.62 5.29
CA SER A 219 32.02 6.97 5.37
C SER A 219 32.91 7.64 6.42
N ILE A 220 32.88 8.98 6.51
CA ILE A 220 33.57 9.75 7.55
C ILE A 220 33.07 9.35 8.95
N ILE A 221 31.76 9.21 9.15
CA ILE A 221 31.18 8.76 10.42
C ILE A 221 31.69 7.37 10.81
N ASN A 222 31.74 6.43 9.86
CA ASN A 222 32.30 5.09 10.09
C ASN A 222 33.79 5.15 10.45
N ASN A 223 34.55 6.06 9.83
CA ASN A 223 35.97 6.26 10.15
C ASN A 223 36.15 6.81 11.57
N TYR A 224 35.30 7.73 12.03
CA TYR A 224 35.33 8.17 13.44
C TYR A 224 35.05 7.01 14.40
N ALA A 225 34.04 6.18 14.11
CA ALA A 225 33.72 5.02 14.94
C ALA A 225 34.82 3.95 14.95
N SER A 226 35.53 3.76 13.83
CA SER A 226 36.65 2.81 13.72
C SER A 226 37.97 3.35 14.30
N GLY A 227 38.14 4.68 14.29
CA GLY A 227 39.33 5.36 14.81
C GLY A 227 39.31 5.57 16.33
N ASP A 228 38.13 5.55 16.97
CA ASP A 228 38.02 5.76 18.42
C ASP A 228 38.44 4.52 19.22
N LYS A 229 39.69 4.55 19.69
CA LYS A 229 40.31 3.50 20.53
C LYS A 229 39.55 3.23 21.82
N ALA A 230 38.85 4.22 22.40
CA ALA A 230 38.11 4.04 23.64
C ALA A 230 36.84 3.19 23.45
N MET A 231 36.28 3.18 22.24
CA MET A 231 35.04 2.48 21.91
C MET A 231 35.26 1.14 21.18
N GLN A 232 36.47 0.85 20.68
CA GLN A 232 36.75 -0.39 19.92
C GLN A 232 36.43 -1.70 20.65
N ARG A 233 36.47 -1.71 21.99
CA ARG A 233 36.18 -2.90 22.80
C ARG A 233 34.69 -3.08 23.11
N SER A 234 33.82 -2.24 22.55
CA SER A 234 32.38 -2.24 22.79
C SER A 234 31.60 -2.60 21.52
N VAL A 235 30.28 -2.77 21.63
CA VAL A 235 29.39 -3.00 20.48
C VAL A 235 29.17 -1.74 19.62
N PHE A 236 29.60 -0.56 20.11
CA PHE A 236 29.32 0.73 19.48
C PHE A 236 29.77 0.84 18.02
N PRO A 237 31.00 0.48 17.61
CA PRO A 237 31.40 0.58 16.20
C PRO A 237 30.55 -0.30 15.27
N ASN A 238 30.08 -1.46 15.77
CA ASN A 238 29.18 -2.32 15.01
C ASN A 238 27.80 -1.68 14.86
N GLU A 239 27.24 -1.11 15.93
CA GLU A 239 25.95 -0.41 15.86
C GLU A 239 25.98 0.80 14.92
N VAL A 240 27.07 1.59 14.91
CA VAL A 240 27.24 2.71 13.99
C VAL A 240 27.34 2.22 12.54
N ARG A 241 28.09 1.14 12.29
CA ARG A 241 28.19 0.52 10.97
C ARG A 241 26.84 0.00 10.49
N ASP A 242 26.08 -0.66 11.35
CA ASP A 242 24.77 -1.21 11.00
C ASP A 242 23.75 -0.10 10.76
N LEU A 243 23.79 0.98 11.54
CA LEU A 243 22.99 2.18 11.30
C LEU A 243 23.32 2.82 9.95
N THR A 244 24.59 3.05 9.63
CA THR A 244 24.97 3.63 8.33
C THR A 244 24.60 2.73 7.16
N LYS A 245 24.68 1.39 7.31
CA LYS A 245 24.14 0.44 6.33
C LYS A 245 22.63 0.60 6.15
N LYS A 246 21.85 0.65 7.23
CA LYS A 246 20.40 0.88 7.16
C LYS A 246 20.05 2.20 6.47
N ILE A 247 20.77 3.29 6.78
CA ILE A 247 20.59 4.58 6.10
C ILE A 247 20.84 4.43 4.59
N ARG A 248 21.92 3.74 4.18
CA ARG A 248 22.18 3.47 2.76
C ARG A 248 21.08 2.66 2.10
N THR A 249 20.54 1.65 2.79
CA THR A 249 19.41 0.86 2.30
C THR A 249 18.18 1.72 2.06
N VAL A 250 17.82 2.62 2.98
CA VAL A 250 16.68 3.56 2.78
C VAL A 250 16.93 4.47 1.58
N LEU A 251 18.13 5.02 1.45
CA LEU A 251 18.48 5.90 0.32
C LEU A 251 18.41 5.18 -1.02
N MET A 252 18.94 3.96 -1.11
CA MET A 252 18.91 3.12 -2.29
C MET A 252 17.47 2.77 -2.67
N ALA A 253 16.71 2.24 -1.71
CA ALA A 253 15.32 1.86 -1.94
C ALA A 253 14.46 3.08 -2.31
N THR A 254 14.71 4.26 -1.74
CA THR A 254 13.97 5.47 -2.13
C THR A 254 14.34 5.96 -3.53
N THR A 255 15.58 5.75 -3.96
CA THR A 255 16.00 6.04 -5.34
C THR A 255 15.25 5.11 -6.29
N GLN A 256 15.22 3.81 -5.99
CA GLN A 256 14.45 2.81 -6.74
C GLN A 256 12.95 3.15 -6.75
N MET A 257 12.37 3.57 -5.62
CA MET A 257 10.97 3.98 -5.55
C MET A 257 10.65 5.16 -6.49
N ARG A 258 11.57 6.11 -6.68
CA ARG A 258 11.38 7.21 -7.65
C ARG A 258 11.51 6.72 -9.09
N GLU A 259 12.46 5.83 -9.37
CA GLU A 259 12.62 5.23 -10.70
C GLU A 259 11.38 4.41 -11.13
N HIS A 260 10.66 3.87 -10.15
CA HIS A 260 9.45 3.08 -10.34
C HIS A 260 8.16 3.83 -9.98
N GLU A 261 8.15 5.17 -9.97
CA GLU A 261 6.94 5.95 -9.64
C GLU A 261 5.76 5.67 -10.60
N ASN A 262 6.07 5.32 -11.85
CA ASN A 262 5.08 4.96 -12.88
C ASN A 262 4.63 3.48 -12.83
N ASP A 263 5.21 2.66 -11.95
CA ASP A 263 4.85 1.26 -11.73
C ASP A 263 4.30 1.12 -10.30
N PRO A 264 2.98 1.29 -10.10
CA PRO A 264 2.39 1.39 -8.77
C PRO A 264 2.53 0.10 -7.98
N GLU A 265 2.51 -1.07 -8.64
CA GLU A 265 2.70 -2.34 -7.97
C GLU A 265 4.15 -2.55 -7.50
N MET A 266 5.15 -2.22 -8.32
CA MET A 266 6.55 -2.27 -7.89
C MET A 266 6.85 -1.26 -6.78
N LEU A 267 6.30 -0.05 -6.86
CA LEU A 267 6.46 0.97 -5.82
C LEU A 267 5.98 0.44 -4.45
N VAL A 268 4.82 -0.21 -4.41
CA VAL A 268 4.26 -0.80 -3.19
C VAL A 268 5.09 -2.01 -2.72
N ASP A 269 5.62 -2.83 -3.62
CA ASP A 269 6.53 -3.93 -3.27
C ASP A 269 7.83 -3.41 -2.62
N LEU A 270 8.41 -2.33 -3.14
CA LEU A 270 9.59 -1.68 -2.55
C LEU A 270 9.29 -1.07 -1.18
N GLN A 271 8.14 -0.39 -1.04
CA GLN A 271 7.68 0.14 0.26
C GLN A 271 7.49 -0.98 1.28
N HIS A 272 6.87 -2.09 0.87
CA HIS A 272 6.68 -3.27 1.72
C HIS A 272 8.02 -3.91 2.13
N SER A 273 8.95 -4.08 1.19
CA SER A 273 10.28 -4.62 1.48
C SER A 273 11.04 -3.76 2.50
N LEU A 274 10.99 -2.43 2.33
CA LEU A 274 11.52 -1.49 3.32
C LEU A 274 10.83 -1.63 4.68
N ALA A 275 9.50 -1.65 4.70
CA ALA A 275 8.74 -1.83 5.93
C ALA A 275 9.11 -3.14 6.64
N ASN A 276 9.30 -4.25 5.90
CA ASN A 276 9.68 -5.55 6.44
C ASN A 276 11.11 -5.54 7.01
N SER A 277 12.02 -4.77 6.41
CA SER A 277 13.38 -4.57 6.96
C SER A 277 13.38 -3.91 8.35
N TYR A 278 12.27 -3.26 8.72
CA TYR A 278 12.03 -2.63 10.01
C TYR A 278 11.05 -3.38 10.93
N SER A 279 10.71 -4.64 10.64
CA SER A 279 9.79 -5.44 11.47
C SER A 279 10.19 -5.51 12.94
N ALA A 280 11.49 -5.53 13.24
CA ALA A 280 12.01 -5.49 14.61
C ALA A 280 11.95 -4.11 15.29
N THR A 281 11.45 -3.07 14.60
CA THR A 281 11.38 -1.69 15.10
C THR A 281 9.98 -1.11 14.88
N PRO A 282 9.06 -1.26 15.85
CA PRO A 282 7.63 -0.99 15.67
C PRO A 282 7.32 0.43 15.16
N ALA A 283 8.01 1.44 15.67
CA ALA A 283 7.76 2.82 15.24
C ALA A 283 8.04 3.06 13.75
N LEU A 284 9.12 2.49 13.23
CA LEU A 284 9.48 2.61 11.83
C LEU A 284 8.56 1.76 10.95
N ARG A 285 8.27 0.52 11.38
CA ARG A 285 7.27 -0.35 10.74
C ARG A 285 5.93 0.37 10.60
N LYS A 286 5.44 0.99 11.69
CA LYS A 286 4.22 1.81 11.71
C LYS A 286 4.27 2.95 10.70
N THR A 287 5.32 3.77 10.70
CA THR A 287 5.44 4.92 9.77
C THR A 287 5.35 4.48 8.31
N TRP A 288 6.00 3.37 7.96
CA TRP A 288 5.93 2.82 6.60
C TRP A 288 4.55 2.28 6.25
N LEU A 289 3.92 1.52 7.14
CA LEU A 289 2.56 1.01 6.93
C LEU A 289 1.53 2.15 6.80
N GLU A 290 1.64 3.20 7.62
CA GLU A 290 0.80 4.40 7.51
C GLU A 290 1.03 5.14 6.18
N SER A 291 2.28 5.22 5.71
CA SER A 291 2.61 5.81 4.41
C SER A 291 2.02 4.98 3.25
N MET A 292 2.08 3.65 3.32
CA MET A 292 1.46 2.75 2.35
C MET A 292 -0.07 2.88 2.37
N ALA A 293 -0.68 2.97 3.55
CA ALA A 293 -2.12 3.19 3.70
C ALA A 293 -2.54 4.51 3.05
N ALA A 294 -1.80 5.59 3.27
CA ALA A 294 -2.07 6.90 2.66
C ALA A 294 -1.95 6.84 1.12
N TYR A 295 -0.97 6.10 0.60
CA TYR A 295 -0.83 5.85 -0.84
C TYR A 295 -2.03 5.09 -1.41
N HIS A 296 -2.47 4.02 -0.74
CA HIS A 296 -3.65 3.23 -1.15
C HIS A 296 -4.94 4.06 -1.11
N VAL A 297 -5.14 4.88 -0.07
CA VAL A 297 -6.29 5.79 0.02
C VAL A 297 -6.29 6.79 -1.14
N LYS A 298 -5.13 7.37 -1.48
CA LYS A 298 -4.99 8.30 -2.62
C LYS A 298 -5.39 7.64 -3.95
N ASN A 299 -5.13 6.34 -4.10
CA ASN A 299 -5.44 5.56 -5.30
C ASN A 299 -6.82 4.85 -5.24
N GLY A 300 -7.61 5.05 -4.19
CA GLY A 300 -8.92 4.41 -4.03
C GLY A 300 -8.87 2.91 -3.67
N HIS A 301 -7.71 2.39 -3.29
CA HIS A 301 -7.50 1.00 -2.89
C HIS A 301 -7.81 0.79 -1.40
N PHE A 302 -9.09 0.97 -1.02
CA PHE A 302 -9.49 0.97 0.39
C PHE A 302 -9.30 -0.38 1.11
N THR A 303 -9.37 -1.50 0.38
CA THR A 303 -9.14 -2.84 0.96
C THR A 303 -7.70 -2.97 1.46
N GLU A 304 -6.73 -2.59 0.63
CA GLU A 304 -5.31 -2.67 0.95
C GLU A 304 -4.93 -1.62 2.01
N ALA A 305 -5.53 -0.43 1.96
CA ALA A 305 -5.41 0.56 3.03
C ALA A 305 -5.92 0.05 4.39
N ALA A 306 -7.09 -0.63 4.41
CA ALA A 306 -7.63 -1.23 5.62
C ALA A 306 -6.67 -2.29 6.19
N GLN A 307 -6.08 -3.13 5.33
CA GLN A 307 -5.07 -4.10 5.75
C GLN A 307 -3.84 -3.40 6.36
N CYS A 308 -3.32 -2.32 5.77
CA CYS A 308 -2.21 -1.57 6.37
C CYS A 308 -2.54 -1.08 7.79
N TYR A 309 -3.74 -0.51 8.01
CA TYR A 309 -4.15 -0.06 9.34
C TYR A 309 -4.36 -1.22 10.32
N ILE A 310 -4.89 -2.37 9.86
CA ILE A 310 -5.02 -3.58 10.67
C ILE A 310 -3.65 -4.05 11.16
N HIS A 311 -2.63 -4.05 10.28
CA HIS A 311 -1.26 -4.37 10.66
C HIS A 311 -0.69 -3.35 11.68
N VAL A 312 -0.96 -2.05 11.50
CA VAL A 312 -0.56 -1.01 12.47
C VAL A 312 -1.23 -1.22 13.83
N ALA A 313 -2.53 -1.49 13.86
CA ALA A 313 -3.26 -1.75 15.09
C ALA A 313 -2.76 -3.01 15.80
N ALA A 314 -2.45 -4.07 15.05
CA ALA A 314 -1.89 -5.29 15.59
C ALA A 314 -0.49 -5.08 16.18
N LEU A 315 0.35 -4.26 15.53
CA LEU A 315 1.66 -3.88 16.04
C LEU A 315 1.57 -3.09 17.35
N GLU A 316 0.60 -2.17 17.47
CA GLU A 316 0.32 -1.47 18.73
C GLU A 316 -0.21 -2.41 19.82
N ALA A 317 -1.10 -3.32 19.46
CA ALA A 317 -1.65 -4.32 20.39
C ALA A 317 -0.55 -5.26 20.91
N GLU A 318 0.35 -5.70 20.05
CA GLU A 318 1.48 -6.55 20.40
C GLU A 318 2.47 -5.82 21.32
N TYR A 319 2.76 -4.55 21.04
CA TYR A 319 3.51 -3.71 21.97
C TYR A 319 2.82 -3.59 23.34
N LEU A 320 1.49 -3.42 23.37
CA LEU A 320 0.72 -3.36 24.62
C LEU A 320 0.66 -4.73 25.34
N ARG A 321 0.80 -5.85 24.63
CA ARG A 321 0.96 -7.20 25.19
C ARG A 321 2.22 -7.30 26.03
N HIS A 322 3.35 -6.84 25.50
CA HIS A 322 4.63 -6.81 26.23
C HIS A 322 4.58 -5.91 27.48
N LYS A 323 3.71 -4.89 27.50
CA LYS A 323 3.43 -4.07 28.69
C LYS A 323 2.40 -4.67 29.66
N GLY A 324 1.78 -5.81 29.32
CA GLY A 324 0.71 -6.44 30.13
C GLY A 324 -0.63 -5.71 30.10
N VAL A 325 -0.84 -4.78 29.15
CA VAL A 325 -2.08 -3.99 29.02
C VAL A 325 -3.10 -4.69 28.11
N PHE A 326 -2.64 -5.32 27.03
CA PHE A 326 -3.47 -6.01 26.04
C PHE A 326 -2.97 -7.46 25.83
N PRO A 327 -3.45 -8.45 26.61
CA PRO A 327 -2.85 -9.79 26.65
C PRO A 327 -2.83 -10.57 25.34
N GLU A 328 -3.79 -10.31 24.44
CA GLU A 328 -3.97 -11.08 23.21
C GLU A 328 -2.98 -10.69 22.10
N GLY A 329 -2.44 -9.47 22.11
CA GLY A 329 -1.51 -8.95 21.10
C GLY A 329 -2.00 -9.16 19.65
N CYS A 330 -1.11 -9.62 18.77
CA CYS A 330 -1.43 -9.91 17.37
C CYS A 330 -2.49 -11.02 17.19
N ILE A 331 -2.64 -11.94 18.15
CA ILE A 331 -3.56 -13.09 18.01
C ILE A 331 -5.02 -12.63 17.92
N ALA A 332 -5.35 -11.51 18.57
CA ALA A 332 -6.67 -10.89 18.50
C ALA A 332 -7.13 -10.56 17.06
N PHE A 333 -6.18 -10.35 16.14
CA PHE A 333 -6.44 -9.94 14.76
C PHE A 333 -6.52 -11.11 13.77
N ARG A 334 -6.38 -12.36 14.23
CA ARG A 334 -6.38 -13.56 13.36
C ARG A 334 -7.63 -13.66 12.49
N ASN A 335 -8.79 -13.31 13.03
CA ASN A 335 -10.06 -13.34 12.30
C ASN A 335 -10.21 -12.15 11.35
N THR A 336 -9.55 -11.04 11.65
CA THR A 336 -9.54 -9.82 10.82
C THR A 336 -8.67 -10.01 9.59
N SER A 337 -7.46 -10.57 9.77
CA SER A 337 -6.51 -10.85 8.69
C SER A 337 -5.58 -11.98 9.09
N ALA A 338 -5.53 -13.02 8.26
CA ALA A 338 -4.70 -14.19 8.50
C ALA A 338 -3.18 -13.90 8.41
N ASN A 339 -2.78 -12.79 7.76
CA ASN A 339 -1.38 -12.45 7.52
C ASN A 339 -0.72 -11.75 8.73
N VAL A 340 -1.51 -11.12 9.59
CA VAL A 340 -1.02 -10.25 10.68
C VAL A 340 -0.14 -10.99 11.69
N VAL A 341 -0.55 -12.19 12.08
CA VAL A 341 0.16 -12.96 13.10
C VAL A 341 1.56 -13.33 12.63
N GLU A 342 1.73 -13.64 11.34
CA GLU A 342 3.05 -13.96 10.78
C GLU A 342 3.92 -12.71 10.66
N ASP A 343 3.36 -11.59 10.20
CA ASP A 343 4.11 -10.38 9.90
C ASP A 343 4.51 -9.56 11.15
N GLU A 344 3.63 -9.43 12.13
CA GLU A 344 3.78 -8.43 13.21
C GLU A 344 4.13 -9.03 14.59
N SER A 345 4.13 -10.37 14.76
CA SER A 345 4.44 -11.01 16.05
C SER A 345 5.93 -10.97 16.42
N ASN A 346 6.82 -10.59 15.50
CA ASN A 346 8.28 -10.65 15.68
C ASN A 346 8.86 -9.41 16.37
N LEU A 347 8.13 -8.85 17.34
CA LEU A 347 8.61 -7.73 18.13
C LEU A 347 9.73 -8.16 19.07
N LYS A 348 10.90 -7.51 18.97
CA LYS A 348 12.01 -7.72 19.90
C LYS A 348 11.86 -6.77 21.08
N ASP A 349 11.91 -7.33 22.29
CA ASP A 349 11.71 -6.63 23.57
C ASP A 349 12.68 -5.45 23.84
N ASP A 350 13.81 -5.35 23.12
CA ASP A 350 15.01 -4.75 23.73
C ASP A 350 15.65 -3.54 23.03
N THR A 351 14.96 -2.81 22.13
CA THR A 351 15.60 -1.65 21.45
C THR A 351 14.70 -0.44 21.26
N GLY A 352 14.16 0.13 22.35
CA GLY A 352 13.61 1.51 22.32
C GLY A 352 12.13 1.64 22.62
N MET A 353 11.53 0.61 23.23
CA MET A 353 10.13 0.64 23.64
C MET A 353 9.78 1.82 24.57
N HIS A 354 10.76 2.47 25.21
CA HIS A 354 10.51 3.61 26.10
C HIS A 354 10.23 4.95 25.39
N ASP A 355 10.55 5.10 24.10
CA ASP A 355 10.38 6.38 23.38
C ASP A 355 8.98 6.55 22.74
N PHE A 356 8.16 5.50 22.67
CA PHE A 356 6.82 5.53 22.07
C PHE A 356 5.73 5.19 23.11
N GLN A 357 4.87 6.17 23.41
CA GLN A 357 3.75 6.00 24.32
C GLN A 357 2.53 5.48 23.57
N TYR A 358 2.58 4.24 23.08
CA TYR A 358 1.34 3.57 22.67
C TYR A 358 0.49 3.32 23.91
N THR A 359 -0.79 3.70 23.85
CA THR A 359 -1.75 3.53 24.92
C THR A 359 -2.97 2.80 24.40
N GLU A 360 -3.83 2.37 25.32
CA GLU A 360 -5.12 1.79 24.94
C GLU A 360 -5.97 2.78 24.13
N ASP A 361 -5.84 4.10 24.38
CA ASP A 361 -6.53 5.14 23.59
C ASP A 361 -6.01 5.19 22.15
N THR A 362 -4.68 5.15 21.94
CA THR A 362 -4.13 5.16 20.57
C THR A 362 -4.53 3.92 19.78
N LEU A 363 -4.59 2.76 20.46
CA LEU A 363 -5.06 1.52 19.83
C LEU A 363 -6.52 1.64 19.41
N VAL A 364 -7.39 2.19 20.26
CA VAL A 364 -8.80 2.43 19.93
C VAL A 364 -8.93 3.35 18.72
N GLU A 365 -8.22 4.48 18.69
CA GLU A 365 -8.20 5.39 17.53
C GLU A 365 -7.81 4.67 16.23
N ARG A 366 -6.81 3.76 16.30
CA ARG A 366 -6.38 2.97 15.14
C ARG A 366 -7.41 1.93 14.71
N LEU A 367 -8.09 1.28 15.66
CA LEU A 367 -9.17 0.34 15.37
C LEU A 367 -10.38 1.04 14.72
N GLU A 368 -10.74 2.24 15.18
CA GLU A 368 -11.79 3.04 14.54
C GLU A 368 -11.42 3.44 13.10
N GLN A 369 -10.17 3.83 12.85
CA GLN A 369 -9.67 4.06 11.49
C GLN A 369 -9.74 2.81 10.61
N CYS A 370 -9.46 1.62 11.18
CA CYS A 370 -9.64 0.35 10.46
C CYS A 370 -11.11 0.15 10.06
N ALA A 371 -12.05 0.37 10.99
CA ALA A 371 -13.48 0.23 10.74
C ALA A 371 -13.96 1.16 9.63
N ASP A 372 -13.49 2.41 9.61
CA ASP A 372 -13.80 3.38 8.56
C ASP A 372 -13.29 2.94 7.18
N MET A 373 -12.06 2.42 7.11
CA MET A 373 -11.50 1.93 5.84
C MET A 373 -12.22 0.65 5.38
N LEU A 374 -12.57 -0.26 6.29
CA LEU A 374 -13.34 -1.47 5.97
C LEU A 374 -14.73 -1.14 5.43
N HIS A 375 -15.39 -0.13 6.00
CA HIS A 375 -16.67 0.36 5.50
C HIS A 375 -16.53 0.91 4.06
N LYS A 376 -15.49 1.72 3.78
CA LYS A 376 -15.19 2.23 2.43
C LYS A 376 -14.79 1.12 1.45
N ALA A 377 -14.19 0.05 1.95
CA ALA A 377 -13.80 -1.13 1.18
C ALA A 377 -14.95 -2.13 0.95
N GLU A 378 -16.15 -1.85 1.46
CA GLU A 378 -17.34 -2.72 1.36
C GLU A 378 -17.14 -4.10 2.03
N ARG A 379 -16.23 -4.18 3.02
CA ARG A 379 -15.92 -5.38 3.83
C ARG A 379 -16.57 -5.27 5.21
N TYR A 380 -17.89 -5.19 5.21
CA TYR A 380 -18.71 -4.93 6.39
C TYR A 380 -18.60 -6.02 7.46
N GLU A 381 -18.40 -7.28 7.05
CA GLU A 381 -18.34 -8.46 7.91
C GLU A 381 -17.18 -8.34 8.93
N ILE A 382 -16.03 -7.82 8.48
CA ILE A 382 -14.82 -7.68 9.32
C ILE A 382 -14.95 -6.54 10.33
N MET A 383 -15.83 -5.56 10.10
CA MET A 383 -16.05 -4.48 11.07
C MET A 383 -16.49 -5.03 12.44
N SER A 384 -17.25 -6.13 12.45
CA SER A 384 -17.65 -6.81 13.69
C SER A 384 -16.45 -7.35 14.47
N GLU A 385 -15.46 -7.94 13.80
CA GLU A 385 -14.24 -8.42 14.43
C GLU A 385 -13.40 -7.27 15.02
N ILE A 386 -13.36 -6.11 14.35
CA ILE A 386 -12.69 -4.92 14.88
C ILE A 386 -13.40 -4.39 16.14
N TYR A 387 -14.73 -4.23 16.10
CA TYR A 387 -15.47 -3.68 17.24
C TYR A 387 -15.50 -4.62 18.45
N LYS A 388 -15.34 -5.94 18.28
CA LYS A 388 -15.13 -6.88 19.40
C LYS A 388 -13.89 -6.53 20.24
N LEU A 389 -12.88 -5.87 19.66
CA LEU A 389 -11.69 -5.42 20.39
C LEU A 389 -11.92 -4.07 21.09
N VAL A 390 -12.76 -3.20 20.51
CA VAL A 390 -13.01 -1.83 20.99
C VAL A 390 -14.06 -1.79 22.11
N ILE A 391 -15.14 -2.56 21.98
CA ILE A 391 -16.29 -2.53 22.90
C ILE A 391 -15.88 -2.78 24.37
N PRO A 392 -15.08 -3.82 24.70
CA PRO A 392 -14.68 -4.07 26.09
C PRO A 392 -13.91 -2.91 26.73
N ILE A 393 -13.17 -2.14 25.92
CA ILE A 393 -12.42 -0.97 26.37
C ILE A 393 -13.39 0.15 26.76
N TYR A 394 -14.38 0.44 25.91
CA TYR A 394 -15.39 1.46 26.20
C TYR A 394 -16.31 1.09 27.35
N GLU A 395 -16.66 -0.19 27.52
CA GLU A 395 -17.40 -0.68 28.68
C GLU A 395 -16.63 -0.43 29.98
N ARG A 396 -15.33 -0.77 30.01
CA ARG A 396 -14.47 -0.54 31.18
C ARG A 396 -14.34 0.95 31.51
N LYS A 397 -14.28 1.81 30.49
CA LYS A 397 -14.24 3.28 30.62
C LYS A 397 -15.62 3.92 30.86
N ARG A 398 -16.71 3.13 30.80
CA ARG A 398 -18.10 3.59 30.89
C ARG A 398 -18.43 4.69 29.86
N ASN A 399 -17.84 4.60 28.67
CA ASN A 399 -18.10 5.54 27.57
C ASN A 399 -19.34 5.10 26.78
N TYR A 400 -20.52 5.39 27.32
CA TYR A 400 -21.79 4.97 26.74
C TYR A 400 -22.12 5.64 25.40
N GLU A 401 -21.62 6.85 25.17
CA GLU A 401 -21.78 7.55 23.88
C GLU A 401 -21.03 6.82 22.77
N ALA A 402 -19.77 6.45 23.00
CA ALA A 402 -18.98 5.69 22.04
C ALA A 402 -19.56 4.28 21.82
N LEU A 403 -20.06 3.62 22.87
CA LEU A 403 -20.76 2.33 22.73
C LEU A 403 -22.02 2.45 21.86
N SER A 404 -22.84 3.48 22.08
CA SER A 404 -24.04 3.72 21.26
C SER A 404 -23.68 3.89 19.78
N LEU A 405 -22.60 4.64 19.50
CA LEU A 405 -22.10 4.83 18.14
C LEU A 405 -21.59 3.52 17.53
N CYS A 406 -20.80 2.72 18.26
CA CYS A 406 -20.29 1.43 17.81
C CYS A 406 -21.44 0.49 17.36
N TYR A 407 -22.46 0.33 18.21
CA TYR A 407 -23.59 -0.54 17.89
C TYR A 407 -24.44 0.00 16.73
N LYS A 408 -24.55 1.34 16.59
CA LYS A 408 -25.21 1.95 15.43
C LYS A 408 -24.44 1.70 14.13
N THR A 409 -23.12 1.79 14.17
CA THR A 409 -22.25 1.48 13.02
C THR A 409 -22.36 0.01 12.64
N LEU A 410 -22.33 -0.91 13.62
CA LEU A 410 -22.54 -2.34 13.38
C LEU A 410 -23.93 -2.63 12.80
N HIS A 411 -24.99 -2.01 13.31
CA HIS A 411 -26.33 -2.14 12.75
C HIS A 411 -26.37 -1.73 11.27
N THR A 412 -25.70 -0.62 10.94
CA THR A 412 -25.59 -0.13 9.55
C THR A 412 -24.82 -1.12 8.69
N ALA A 413 -23.70 -1.67 9.19
CA ALA A 413 -22.90 -2.67 8.49
C ALA A 413 -23.71 -3.94 8.18
N TYR A 414 -24.42 -4.51 9.15
CA TYR A 414 -25.29 -5.68 8.92
C TYR A 414 -26.45 -5.38 7.97
N THR A 415 -27.03 -4.18 8.05
CA THR A 415 -28.07 -3.75 7.10
C THR A 415 -27.52 -3.71 5.68
N LYS A 416 -26.29 -3.22 5.49
CA LYS A 416 -25.60 -3.22 4.21
C LYS A 416 -25.29 -4.63 3.71
N ILE A 417 -24.86 -5.55 4.58
CA ILE A 417 -24.66 -6.97 4.22
C ILE A 417 -25.95 -7.57 3.66
N ILE A 418 -27.09 -7.35 4.33
CA ILE A 418 -28.39 -7.85 3.87
C ILE A 418 -28.76 -7.25 2.49
N GLU A 419 -28.52 -5.96 2.29
CA GLU A 419 -28.79 -5.26 1.03
C GLU A 419 -27.94 -5.82 -0.12
N VAL A 420 -26.63 -5.97 0.09
CA VAL A 420 -25.72 -6.44 -0.96
C VAL A 420 -25.90 -7.92 -1.27
N ASN A 421 -26.17 -8.75 -0.27
CA ASN A 421 -26.45 -10.18 -0.49
C ASN A 421 -27.74 -10.40 -1.28
N LYS A 422 -28.76 -9.54 -1.09
CA LYS A 422 -30.01 -9.60 -1.88
C LYS A 422 -29.84 -9.11 -3.31
N THR A 423 -28.97 -8.12 -3.52
CA THR A 423 -28.83 -7.46 -4.83
C THR A 423 -27.72 -8.05 -5.69
N GLY A 424 -26.75 -8.76 -5.10
CA GLY A 424 -25.56 -9.28 -5.80
C GLY A 424 -24.67 -8.19 -6.41
N LYS A 425 -24.80 -6.93 -5.95
CA LYS A 425 -24.12 -5.77 -6.54
C LYS A 425 -22.72 -5.50 -5.97
N ARG A 426 -22.32 -6.21 -4.93
CA ARG A 426 -21.02 -6.01 -4.29
C ARG A 426 -19.94 -6.76 -5.07
N LEU A 427 -18.96 -6.04 -5.59
CA LEU A 427 -17.91 -6.58 -6.45
C LEU A 427 -16.54 -6.39 -5.79
N LEU A 428 -16.06 -7.41 -5.07
CA LEU A 428 -14.87 -7.33 -4.21
C LEU A 428 -13.54 -7.41 -4.97
N GLY A 429 -13.58 -7.74 -6.27
CA GLY A 429 -12.44 -7.72 -7.18
C GLY A 429 -12.35 -8.96 -8.05
N THR A 430 -11.51 -8.86 -9.08
CA THR A 430 -11.13 -9.96 -9.99
C THR A 430 -9.66 -10.28 -9.84
N TYR A 431 -9.26 -11.50 -10.21
CA TYR A 431 -7.90 -11.97 -10.02
C TYR A 431 -7.24 -12.36 -11.34
N TYR A 432 -5.96 -12.03 -11.47
CA TYR A 432 -5.18 -12.30 -12.67
C TYR A 432 -3.81 -12.84 -12.30
N ARG A 433 -3.44 -13.94 -12.92
CA ARG A 433 -2.06 -14.42 -12.92
C ARG A 433 -1.26 -13.61 -13.95
N VAL A 434 -0.16 -13.00 -13.51
CA VAL A 434 0.75 -12.22 -14.35
C VAL A 434 2.16 -12.77 -14.21
N VAL A 435 2.82 -13.01 -15.34
CA VAL A 435 4.21 -13.48 -15.41
C VAL A 435 5.00 -12.59 -16.36
N PHE A 436 6.20 -12.22 -15.93
CA PHE A 436 7.13 -11.41 -16.70
C PHE A 436 8.26 -12.29 -17.25
N PHE A 437 8.68 -12.09 -18.49
CA PHE A 437 9.84 -12.75 -19.06
C PHE A 437 10.73 -11.74 -19.77
N GLY A 438 12.04 -11.83 -19.56
CA GLY A 438 13.05 -10.96 -20.17
C GLY A 438 13.99 -10.39 -19.13
N GLN A 439 15.10 -11.09 -18.91
CA GLN A 439 16.07 -10.76 -17.85
C GLN A 439 16.61 -9.32 -17.97
N ASP A 440 16.87 -8.86 -19.20
CA ASP A 440 17.43 -7.53 -19.48
C ASP A 440 16.45 -6.39 -19.16
N TYR A 441 15.14 -6.69 -19.09
CA TYR A 441 14.08 -5.71 -18.86
C TYR A 441 13.53 -5.77 -17.43
N PHE A 442 13.20 -6.96 -16.95
CA PHE A 442 12.53 -7.17 -15.66
C PHE A 442 13.51 -7.52 -14.53
N GLY A 443 14.77 -7.83 -14.82
CA GLY A 443 15.80 -8.09 -13.82
C GLY A 443 15.38 -9.22 -12.88
N GLU A 444 15.26 -8.92 -11.58
CA GLU A 444 14.83 -9.90 -10.59
C GLU A 444 13.39 -10.38 -10.77
N ASP A 445 12.52 -9.63 -11.47
CA ASP A 445 11.13 -10.03 -11.70
C ASP A 445 10.93 -10.91 -12.93
N SER A 446 11.99 -11.15 -13.71
CA SER A 446 11.93 -12.12 -14.81
C SER A 446 11.63 -13.52 -14.27
N GLU A 447 10.70 -14.21 -14.93
CA GLU A 447 10.20 -15.55 -14.61
C GLU A 447 9.43 -15.67 -13.28
N LYS A 448 9.21 -14.56 -12.57
CA LYS A 448 8.35 -14.54 -11.38
C LYS A 448 6.88 -14.47 -11.76
N GLU A 449 6.08 -15.21 -11.02
CA GLU A 449 4.63 -15.29 -11.19
C GLU A 449 3.92 -14.64 -10.01
N TYR A 450 2.92 -13.82 -10.30
CA TYR A 450 2.14 -13.08 -9.31
C TYR A 450 0.65 -13.26 -9.56
N ILE A 451 -0.14 -13.26 -8.49
CA ILE A 451 -1.58 -13.02 -8.57
C ILE A 451 -1.83 -11.55 -8.29
N TYR A 452 -2.51 -10.88 -9.21
CA TYR A 452 -2.97 -9.50 -9.13
C TYR A 452 -4.44 -9.49 -8.74
N LYS A 453 -4.80 -8.64 -7.78
CA LYS A 453 -6.19 -8.31 -7.44
C LYS A 453 -6.57 -6.97 -8.06
N GLU A 454 -7.54 -7.00 -8.97
CA GLU A 454 -8.08 -5.82 -9.65
C GLU A 454 -9.45 -5.41 -9.09
N PRO A 455 -9.82 -4.12 -9.16
CA PRO A 455 -11.06 -3.64 -8.58
C PRO A 455 -12.28 -4.14 -9.37
N LYS A 456 -13.36 -4.42 -8.64
CA LYS A 456 -14.68 -4.72 -9.22
C LYS A 456 -14.63 -5.81 -10.29
N VAL A 457 -14.96 -5.47 -11.54
CA VAL A 457 -15.10 -6.37 -12.70
C VAL A 457 -14.14 -5.99 -13.82
N THR A 458 -12.93 -5.55 -13.48
CA THR A 458 -11.86 -5.31 -14.46
C THR A 458 -11.72 -6.52 -15.38
N SER A 459 -11.72 -6.28 -16.69
CA SER A 459 -11.66 -7.33 -17.71
C SER A 459 -10.22 -7.73 -18.04
N LEU A 460 -10.02 -8.92 -18.62
CA LEU A 460 -8.69 -9.38 -19.06
C LEU A 460 -8.05 -8.39 -20.04
N SER A 461 -8.85 -7.81 -20.94
CA SER A 461 -8.39 -6.80 -21.89
C SER A 461 -7.90 -5.53 -21.20
N GLU A 462 -8.63 -5.05 -20.20
CA GLU A 462 -8.32 -3.82 -19.47
C GLU A 462 -7.00 -3.93 -18.71
N ILE A 463 -6.79 -5.01 -17.94
CA ILE A 463 -5.51 -5.22 -17.24
C ILE A 463 -4.37 -5.46 -18.24
N SER A 464 -4.61 -6.21 -19.32
CA SER A 464 -3.59 -6.48 -20.33
C SER A 464 -3.14 -5.20 -21.03
N GLU A 465 -4.08 -4.32 -21.37
CA GLU A 465 -3.80 -3.01 -21.98
C GLU A 465 -3.10 -2.07 -21.01
N ARG A 466 -3.54 -2.01 -19.75
CA ARG A 466 -2.89 -1.22 -18.69
C ARG A 466 -1.42 -1.61 -18.52
N LEU A 467 -1.14 -2.91 -18.36
CA LEU A 467 0.23 -3.40 -18.20
C LEU A 467 1.04 -3.18 -19.47
N HIS A 468 0.49 -3.49 -20.64
CA HIS A 468 1.16 -3.26 -21.92
C HIS A 468 1.55 -1.79 -22.10
N GLN A 469 0.62 -0.86 -21.87
CA GLN A 469 0.87 0.58 -21.99
C GLN A 469 1.96 1.03 -21.02
N MET A 470 1.85 0.66 -19.74
CA MET A 470 2.80 1.02 -18.70
C MET A 470 4.23 0.58 -19.05
N PHE A 471 4.41 -0.67 -19.49
CA PHE A 471 5.74 -1.17 -19.85
C PHE A 471 6.22 -0.68 -21.22
N CYS A 472 5.32 -0.36 -22.16
CA CYS A 472 5.69 0.32 -23.40
C CYS A 472 6.23 1.73 -23.15
N GLU A 473 5.64 2.46 -22.21
CA GLU A 473 6.15 3.78 -21.79
C GLU A 473 7.53 3.67 -21.13
N LYS A 474 7.81 2.56 -20.43
CA LYS A 474 9.09 2.31 -19.76
C LYS A 474 10.20 1.81 -20.69
N PHE A 475 9.91 0.85 -21.56
CA PHE A 475 10.92 0.12 -22.37
C PHE A 475 10.88 0.43 -23.87
N GLY A 476 9.88 1.19 -24.32
CA GLY A 476 9.62 1.45 -25.73
C GLY A 476 8.56 0.50 -26.31
N LYS A 477 7.71 1.03 -27.21
CA LYS A 477 6.56 0.31 -27.79
C LYS A 477 6.95 -0.96 -28.55
N ASP A 478 8.09 -0.96 -29.22
CA ASP A 478 8.55 -2.09 -30.02
C ASP A 478 9.28 -3.15 -29.18
N SER A 479 9.46 -2.93 -27.89
CA SER A 479 10.20 -3.82 -26.99
C SER A 479 9.29 -4.78 -26.21
N VAL A 480 7.98 -4.51 -26.11
CA VAL A 480 7.05 -5.24 -25.23
C VAL A 480 6.09 -6.12 -26.04
N LYS A 481 5.86 -7.36 -25.59
CA LYS A 481 4.93 -8.32 -26.21
C LYS A 481 4.02 -8.97 -25.17
N MET A 482 2.73 -9.05 -25.49
CA MET A 482 1.75 -9.77 -24.66
C MET A 482 1.64 -11.23 -25.11
N ILE A 483 1.80 -12.16 -24.17
CA ILE A 483 1.49 -13.58 -24.37
C ILE A 483 0.01 -13.78 -24.01
N LYS A 484 -0.79 -14.08 -25.03
CA LYS A 484 -2.25 -14.26 -24.89
C LYS A 484 -2.65 -15.68 -24.48
N ASP A 485 -1.76 -16.64 -24.70
CA ASP A 485 -1.98 -18.03 -24.31
C ASP A 485 -1.77 -18.20 -22.80
N SER A 486 -2.51 -19.11 -22.17
CA SER A 486 -2.36 -19.51 -20.77
C SER A 486 -1.41 -20.69 -20.57
N VAL A 487 -0.93 -21.32 -21.66
CA VAL A 487 0.04 -22.43 -21.62
C VAL A 487 1.32 -22.02 -20.91
N GLN A 488 1.97 -23.00 -20.28
CA GLN A 488 3.28 -22.82 -19.68
C GLN A 488 4.33 -22.46 -20.74
N VAL A 489 4.93 -21.29 -20.57
CA VAL A 489 5.95 -20.78 -21.48
C VAL A 489 7.32 -21.27 -21.04
N ASN A 490 8.10 -21.81 -21.98
CA ASN A 490 9.51 -22.09 -21.78
C ASN A 490 10.32 -20.83 -22.14
N PRO A 491 11.11 -20.25 -21.21
CA PRO A 491 11.89 -19.05 -21.48
C PRO A 491 12.86 -19.19 -22.67
N SER A 492 13.30 -20.42 -22.96
CA SER A 492 14.21 -20.72 -24.08
C SER A 492 13.58 -20.48 -25.46
N ASP A 493 12.25 -20.51 -25.56
CA ASP A 493 11.52 -20.34 -26.82
C ASP A 493 11.20 -18.86 -27.11
N LEU A 494 11.51 -17.96 -26.17
CA LEU A 494 11.27 -16.53 -26.28
C LEU A 494 12.48 -15.81 -26.90
N ASP A 495 12.23 -14.77 -27.70
CA ASP A 495 13.30 -13.94 -28.25
C ASP A 495 13.82 -12.98 -27.17
N PRO A 496 15.10 -13.06 -26.74
CA PRO A 496 15.66 -12.23 -25.67
C PRO A 496 15.56 -10.72 -25.93
N LYS A 497 15.35 -10.31 -27.18
CA LYS A 497 15.17 -8.91 -27.56
C LYS A 497 13.93 -8.26 -26.95
N TYR A 498 12.90 -9.04 -26.60
CA TYR A 498 11.61 -8.52 -26.16
C TYR A 498 11.33 -8.79 -24.68
N ALA A 499 10.61 -7.87 -24.05
CA ALA A 499 9.97 -8.03 -22.75
C ALA A 499 8.59 -8.67 -22.94
N TYR A 500 8.38 -9.88 -22.41
CA TYR A 500 7.10 -10.56 -22.53
C TYR A 500 6.29 -10.47 -21.22
N ILE A 501 4.99 -10.29 -21.36
CA ILE A 501 4.04 -10.27 -20.24
C ILE A 501 2.92 -11.25 -20.56
N GLN A 502 2.74 -12.25 -19.71
CA GLN A 502 1.65 -13.21 -19.81
C GLN A 502 0.59 -12.86 -18.76
N VAL A 503 -0.66 -12.68 -19.19
CA VAL A 503 -1.79 -12.36 -18.30
C VAL A 503 -2.87 -13.41 -18.48
N THR A 504 -3.31 -14.03 -17.38
CA THR A 504 -4.32 -15.09 -17.38
C THR A 504 -5.35 -14.79 -16.29
N HIS A 505 -6.63 -14.78 -16.64
CA HIS A 505 -7.70 -14.66 -15.64
C HIS A 505 -7.72 -15.91 -14.74
N VAL A 506 -7.82 -15.71 -13.43
CA VAL A 506 -7.92 -16.79 -12.44
C VAL A 506 -9.11 -16.53 -11.52
N VAL A 507 -9.68 -17.60 -10.96
CA VAL A 507 -10.73 -17.52 -9.95
C VAL A 507 -10.25 -18.14 -8.64
N PRO A 508 -10.75 -17.71 -7.48
CA PRO A 508 -10.45 -18.38 -6.21
C PRO A 508 -10.80 -19.87 -6.28
N TYR A 509 -9.89 -20.72 -5.80
CA TYR A 509 -10.09 -22.17 -5.76
C TYR A 509 -10.47 -22.63 -4.36
N PHE A 510 -11.43 -23.54 -4.28
CA PHE A 510 -11.89 -24.15 -3.03
C PHE A 510 -12.12 -25.63 -3.23
N THR A 511 -11.79 -26.43 -2.22
CA THR A 511 -12.21 -27.82 -2.11
C THR A 511 -13.70 -27.90 -1.75
N GLU A 512 -14.32 -29.07 -1.93
CA GLU A 512 -15.73 -29.28 -1.56
C GLU A 512 -15.99 -28.98 -0.07
N MET A 513 -15.06 -29.38 0.81
CA MET A 513 -15.16 -29.07 2.24
C MET A 513 -15.12 -27.55 2.50
N GLU A 514 -14.22 -26.83 1.84
CA GLU A 514 -14.14 -25.37 1.97
C GLU A 514 -15.38 -24.67 1.42
N LEU A 515 -16.02 -25.21 0.38
CA LEU A 515 -17.28 -24.67 -0.15
C LEU A 515 -18.45 -24.84 0.83
N MET A 516 -18.43 -25.89 1.66
CA MET A 516 -19.41 -26.05 2.75
C MET A 516 -19.22 -25.03 3.87
N GLU A 517 -17.96 -24.68 4.17
CA GLU A 517 -17.61 -23.65 5.17
C GLU A 517 -17.82 -22.22 4.64
N ARG A 518 -17.53 -21.97 3.35
CA ARG A 518 -17.57 -20.66 2.69
C ARG A 518 -18.85 -20.51 1.87
N GLN A 519 -19.94 -20.26 2.58
CA GLN A 519 -21.28 -20.21 2.00
C GLN A 519 -21.55 -18.88 1.30
N THR A 520 -20.92 -17.80 1.75
CA THR A 520 -21.17 -16.45 1.23
C THR A 520 -20.12 -16.01 0.20
N GLU A 521 -20.51 -15.09 -0.67
CA GLU A 521 -19.58 -14.47 -1.63
C GLU A 521 -18.41 -13.76 -0.95
N PHE A 522 -18.65 -13.14 0.22
CA PHE A 522 -17.61 -12.49 1.01
C PHE A 522 -16.54 -13.47 1.47
N GLU A 523 -16.95 -14.61 2.04
CA GLU A 523 -16.03 -15.66 2.50
C GLU A 523 -15.20 -16.22 1.35
N ARG A 524 -15.74 -16.24 0.13
CA ARG A 524 -15.03 -16.65 -1.09
C ARG A 524 -14.07 -15.59 -1.64
N HIS A 525 -14.04 -14.38 -1.06
CA HIS A 525 -13.15 -13.27 -1.42
C HIS A 525 -12.36 -12.71 -0.23
N ASN A 526 -12.33 -13.42 0.89
CA ASN A 526 -11.67 -13.01 2.12
C ASN A 526 -10.85 -14.16 2.70
N ASN A 527 -9.59 -13.89 3.04
CA ASN A 527 -8.61 -14.88 3.49
C ASN A 527 -8.45 -16.05 2.50
N ILE A 528 -8.20 -15.73 1.23
CA ILE A 528 -7.99 -16.70 0.14
C ILE A 528 -6.54 -16.68 -0.33
N SER A 529 -5.98 -17.83 -0.68
CA SER A 529 -4.60 -17.96 -1.18
C SER A 529 -4.44 -18.90 -2.36
N GLU A 530 -5.51 -19.56 -2.78
CA GLU A 530 -5.48 -20.49 -3.90
C GLU A 530 -6.34 -19.98 -5.05
N PHE A 531 -5.79 -20.04 -6.26
CA PHE A 531 -6.39 -19.52 -7.47
C PHE A 531 -6.26 -20.53 -8.59
N MET A 532 -7.27 -20.63 -9.45
CA MET A 532 -7.32 -21.64 -10.51
C MET A 532 -7.66 -21.01 -11.85
N PHE A 533 -7.00 -21.53 -12.89
CA PHE A 533 -7.40 -21.36 -14.28
C PHE A 533 -7.34 -22.69 -15.03
N GLU A 534 -8.00 -22.73 -16.18
CA GLU A 534 -8.10 -23.91 -17.02
C GLU A 534 -7.51 -23.63 -18.40
N THR A 535 -6.73 -24.57 -18.92
CA THR A 535 -6.11 -24.46 -20.25
C THR A 535 -6.56 -25.66 -21.09
N PRO A 536 -7.20 -25.42 -22.26
CA PRO A 536 -7.62 -26.50 -23.14
C PRO A 536 -6.43 -27.05 -23.94
N PHE A 537 -6.38 -28.36 -24.15
CA PHE A 537 -5.40 -29.03 -25.00
C PHE A 537 -6.02 -30.28 -25.63
N THR A 538 -5.45 -30.81 -26.72
CA THR A 538 -5.91 -32.05 -27.35
C THR A 538 -5.07 -33.26 -26.91
N LEU A 539 -5.60 -34.48 -27.00
CA LEU A 539 -4.89 -35.72 -26.66
C LEU A 539 -3.52 -35.87 -27.38
N ASP A 540 -3.44 -35.40 -28.62
CA ASP A 540 -2.21 -35.41 -29.42
C ASP A 540 -1.25 -34.25 -29.10
N GLY A 541 -1.68 -33.30 -28.26
CA GLY A 541 -0.91 -32.11 -27.86
C GLY A 541 -0.66 -31.09 -28.96
N THR A 542 -1.21 -31.27 -30.16
CA THR A 542 -0.87 -30.41 -31.32
C THR A 542 -1.69 -29.12 -31.38
N LYS A 543 -2.88 -29.11 -30.76
CA LYS A 543 -3.81 -27.97 -30.77
C LYS A 543 -4.35 -27.70 -29.38
N ALA A 544 -4.72 -26.44 -29.13
CA ALA A 544 -5.43 -26.08 -27.91
C ALA A 544 -6.89 -26.57 -27.92
N ARG A 545 -7.53 -26.56 -29.10
CA ARG A 545 -8.94 -26.94 -29.26
C ARG A 545 -9.11 -28.00 -30.34
N GLY A 546 -9.87 -29.05 -30.02
CA GLY A 546 -10.16 -30.19 -30.89
C GLY A 546 -11.64 -30.55 -30.93
N SER A 547 -11.91 -31.76 -31.41
CA SER A 547 -13.23 -32.38 -31.30
C SER A 547 -13.55 -32.78 -29.85
N VAL A 548 -14.83 -33.04 -29.55
CA VAL A 548 -15.27 -33.44 -28.19
C VAL A 548 -14.53 -34.70 -27.69
N GLU A 549 -14.21 -35.62 -28.59
CA GLU A 549 -13.48 -36.88 -28.33
C GLU A 549 -11.98 -36.69 -28.07
N GLU A 550 -11.40 -35.55 -28.45
CA GLU A 550 -9.97 -35.26 -28.29
C GLU A 550 -9.69 -34.18 -27.25
N GLN A 551 -10.73 -33.44 -26.82
CA GLN A 551 -10.57 -32.25 -25.99
C GLN A 551 -10.27 -32.61 -24.54
N CYS A 552 -9.06 -32.31 -24.10
CA CYS A 552 -8.65 -32.37 -22.71
C CYS A 552 -8.62 -30.97 -22.08
N LYS A 553 -8.57 -30.93 -20.75
CA LYS A 553 -8.50 -29.68 -19.99
C LYS A 553 -7.51 -29.82 -18.85
N ARG A 554 -6.56 -28.88 -18.76
CA ARG A 554 -5.59 -28.80 -17.66
C ARG A 554 -6.07 -27.76 -16.66
N ARG A 555 -6.42 -28.20 -15.45
CA ARG A 555 -6.72 -27.34 -14.31
C ARG A 555 -5.43 -27.02 -13.57
N THR A 556 -5.04 -25.75 -13.53
CA THR A 556 -3.84 -25.30 -12.81
C THR A 556 -4.28 -24.52 -11.58
N ILE A 557 -3.81 -24.94 -10.40
CA ILE A 557 -4.07 -24.29 -9.12
C ILE A 557 -2.76 -23.69 -8.61
N LEU A 558 -2.80 -22.40 -8.31
CA LEU A 558 -1.69 -21.56 -7.87
C LEU A 558 -1.93 -21.18 -6.41
N THR A 559 -0.88 -21.30 -5.58
CA THR A 559 -0.92 -20.91 -4.17
C THR A 559 -0.01 -19.70 -3.95
N THR A 560 -0.56 -18.61 -3.43
CA THR A 560 0.18 -17.37 -3.12
C THR A 560 0.91 -17.46 -1.78
N GLU A 561 1.97 -16.66 -1.64
CA GLU A 561 2.74 -16.55 -0.38
C GLU A 561 1.90 -16.02 0.78
N TYR A 562 1.08 -15.01 0.52
CA TYR A 562 0.16 -14.37 1.46
C TYR A 562 -1.30 -14.55 1.01
N ARG A 563 -2.24 -14.39 1.94
CA ARG A 563 -3.67 -14.43 1.64
C ARG A 563 -4.20 -13.06 1.21
N PHE A 564 -5.12 -13.05 0.25
CA PHE A 564 -5.91 -11.85 -0.07
C PHE A 564 -7.12 -11.70 0.87
N PRO A 565 -7.49 -10.47 1.23
CA PRO A 565 -6.77 -9.22 0.96
C PRO A 565 -5.47 -9.09 1.78
N TYR A 566 -4.49 -8.36 1.23
CA TYR A 566 -3.22 -8.06 1.89
C TYR A 566 -2.89 -6.57 1.79
N ILE A 567 -1.77 -6.13 2.36
CA ILE A 567 -1.26 -4.74 2.21
C ILE A 567 -0.79 -4.43 0.78
N LYS A 568 -0.71 -5.46 -0.09
CA LYS A 568 -0.33 -5.36 -1.51
C LYS A 568 -1.45 -5.89 -2.41
N LYS A 569 -1.59 -5.31 -3.60
CA LYS A 569 -2.51 -5.77 -4.64
C LYS A 569 -2.00 -6.96 -5.44
N ARG A 570 -0.69 -7.17 -5.49
CA ARG A 570 -0.08 -8.35 -6.10
C ARG A 570 0.71 -9.16 -5.09
N ILE A 571 0.60 -10.48 -5.18
CA ILE A 571 1.27 -11.42 -4.27
C ILE A 571 1.93 -12.49 -5.12
N MET A 572 3.18 -12.83 -4.79
CA MET A 572 3.95 -13.84 -5.50
C MET A 572 3.33 -15.24 -5.32
N VAL A 573 3.38 -16.05 -6.37
CA VAL A 573 3.00 -17.46 -6.33
C VAL A 573 4.15 -18.26 -5.73
N LYS A 574 3.85 -19.03 -4.68
CA LYS A 574 4.79 -19.88 -3.94
C LYS A 574 4.67 -21.37 -4.33
N GLY A 575 3.50 -21.79 -4.81
CA GLY A 575 3.22 -23.18 -5.15
C GLY A 575 2.31 -23.32 -6.37
N ARG A 576 2.45 -24.43 -7.09
CA ARG A 576 1.62 -24.78 -8.24
C ARG A 576 1.31 -26.27 -8.22
N ARG A 577 0.06 -26.62 -8.54
CA ARG A 577 -0.38 -28.00 -8.80
C ARG A 577 -1.26 -28.05 -10.05
N THR A 578 -1.21 -29.14 -10.79
CA THR A 578 -2.00 -29.32 -12.01
C THR A 578 -2.77 -30.63 -11.96
N LYS A 579 -4.00 -30.62 -12.47
CA LYS A 579 -4.82 -31.81 -12.74
C LYS A 579 -5.24 -31.77 -14.19
N ASP A 580 -4.91 -32.83 -14.93
CA ASP A 580 -5.37 -33.00 -16.30
C ASP A 580 -6.67 -33.81 -16.30
N LEU A 581 -7.64 -33.35 -17.08
CA LEU A 581 -8.92 -34.02 -17.30
C LEU A 581 -8.95 -34.53 -18.75
N HIS A 582 -9.24 -35.82 -18.88
CA HIS A 582 -9.48 -36.49 -20.16
C HIS A 582 -10.85 -36.11 -20.76
N PRO A 583 -11.12 -36.42 -22.04
CA PRO A 583 -12.30 -35.91 -22.73
C PRO A 583 -13.64 -36.24 -22.06
N ILE A 584 -13.80 -37.44 -21.50
CA ILE A 584 -15.02 -37.80 -20.75
C ILE A 584 -15.14 -37.03 -19.44
N GLU A 585 -14.04 -36.82 -18.71
CA GLU A 585 -14.00 -36.02 -17.48
C GLU A 585 -14.29 -34.53 -17.77
N VAL A 586 -13.84 -34.01 -18.92
CA VAL A 586 -14.20 -32.66 -19.39
C VAL A 586 -15.71 -32.55 -19.62
N ALA A 587 -16.32 -33.55 -20.25
CA ALA A 587 -17.76 -33.58 -20.46
C ALA A 587 -18.54 -33.62 -19.14
N ILE A 588 -18.09 -34.44 -18.18
CA ILE A 588 -18.68 -34.50 -16.83
C ILE A 588 -18.57 -33.14 -16.15
N ASP A 589 -17.38 -32.55 -16.09
CA ASP A 589 -17.11 -31.28 -15.40
C ASP A 589 -17.91 -30.11 -16.00
N GLU A 590 -18.01 -30.01 -17.33
CA GLU A 590 -18.83 -28.99 -17.99
C GLU A 590 -20.33 -29.19 -17.75
N MET A 591 -20.80 -30.45 -17.79
CA MET A 591 -22.21 -30.76 -17.51
C MET A 591 -22.56 -30.48 -16.05
N GLN A 592 -21.71 -30.86 -15.10
CA GLN A 592 -21.89 -30.55 -13.67
C GLN A 592 -21.89 -29.04 -13.42
N THR A 593 -20.98 -28.31 -14.06
CA THR A 593 -20.96 -26.84 -14.00
C THR A 593 -22.27 -26.27 -14.51
N ARG A 594 -22.78 -26.77 -15.65
CA ARG A 594 -24.05 -26.29 -16.21
C ARG A 594 -25.25 -26.63 -15.32
N VAL A 595 -25.25 -27.80 -14.68
CA VAL A 595 -26.26 -28.16 -13.68
C VAL A 595 -26.23 -27.17 -12.52
N ALA A 596 -25.05 -26.88 -11.97
CA ALA A 596 -24.90 -25.94 -10.86
C ALA A 596 -25.35 -24.51 -11.24
N GLU A 597 -25.04 -24.04 -12.45
CA GLU A 597 -25.51 -22.76 -12.99
C GLU A 597 -27.05 -22.69 -13.08
N LEU A 598 -27.69 -23.79 -13.51
CA LEU A 598 -29.14 -23.89 -13.55
C LEU A 598 -29.76 -23.96 -12.14
N GLU A 599 -29.16 -24.73 -11.23
CA GLU A 599 -29.61 -24.82 -9.83
C GLU A 599 -29.53 -23.45 -9.14
N ASP A 600 -28.48 -22.67 -9.40
CA ASP A 600 -28.31 -21.31 -8.85
C ASP A 600 -29.45 -20.38 -9.29
N VAL A 601 -29.84 -20.40 -10.57
CA VAL A 601 -30.93 -19.54 -11.07
C VAL A 601 -32.33 -20.05 -10.71
N VAL A 602 -32.50 -21.36 -10.53
CA VAL A 602 -33.78 -21.97 -10.12
C VAL A 602 -34.06 -21.73 -8.65
N HIS A 603 -33.05 -21.88 -7.79
CA HIS A 603 -33.20 -21.70 -6.34
C HIS A 603 -32.91 -20.27 -5.87
N GLY A 604 -32.36 -19.42 -6.75
CA GLY A 604 -32.05 -18.02 -6.46
C GLY A 604 -33.29 -17.18 -6.14
N SER A 605 -33.27 -16.46 -5.02
CA SER A 605 -34.35 -15.58 -4.60
C SER A 605 -33.83 -14.17 -4.30
N PRO A 606 -34.34 -13.11 -4.96
CA PRO A 606 -35.42 -13.12 -5.97
C PRO A 606 -34.98 -13.69 -7.32
N HIS A 607 -35.91 -14.30 -8.06
CA HIS A 607 -35.62 -14.91 -9.36
C HIS A 607 -35.35 -13.84 -10.44
N ASP A 608 -34.23 -13.98 -11.16
CA ASP A 608 -33.93 -13.18 -12.35
C ASP A 608 -34.40 -13.92 -13.61
N LEU A 609 -35.56 -13.50 -14.14
CA LEU A 609 -36.16 -14.11 -15.32
C LEU A 609 -35.24 -14.08 -16.54
N LYS A 610 -34.44 -13.02 -16.74
CA LYS A 610 -33.56 -12.89 -17.90
C LYS A 610 -32.36 -13.84 -17.77
N LYS A 611 -31.75 -13.91 -16.58
CA LYS A 611 -30.64 -14.84 -16.32
C LYS A 611 -31.13 -16.29 -16.46
N LEU A 612 -32.29 -16.62 -15.90
CA LEU A 612 -32.93 -17.93 -16.04
C LEU A 612 -33.15 -18.30 -17.52
N GLN A 613 -33.77 -17.41 -18.30
CA GLN A 613 -34.05 -17.67 -19.72
C GLN A 613 -32.75 -17.83 -20.54
N LEU A 614 -31.72 -17.03 -20.26
CA LEU A 614 -30.43 -17.10 -20.94
C LEU A 614 -29.74 -18.45 -20.73
N ILE A 615 -29.61 -18.89 -19.47
CA ILE A 615 -28.94 -20.15 -19.13
C ILE A 615 -29.77 -21.34 -19.61
N LEU A 616 -31.09 -21.31 -19.42
CA LEU A 616 -31.99 -22.37 -19.86
C LEU A 616 -31.94 -22.55 -21.37
N GLN A 617 -32.11 -21.47 -22.14
CA GLN A 617 -32.03 -21.49 -23.60
C GLN A 617 -30.65 -21.98 -24.08
N GLY A 618 -29.58 -21.48 -23.48
CA GLY A 618 -28.20 -21.90 -23.77
C GLY A 618 -27.89 -23.35 -23.39
N SER A 619 -28.82 -24.06 -22.73
CA SER A 619 -28.68 -25.46 -22.34
C SER A 619 -29.53 -26.40 -23.21
N ILE A 620 -30.78 -26.02 -23.50
CA ILE A 620 -31.73 -26.88 -24.24
C ILE A 620 -31.89 -26.51 -25.71
N SER A 621 -31.38 -25.35 -26.14
CA SER A 621 -31.55 -24.81 -27.50
C SER A 621 -30.23 -24.26 -28.03
N VAL A 622 -29.18 -25.08 -27.95
CA VAL A 622 -27.83 -24.70 -28.38
C VAL A 622 -27.78 -24.56 -29.90
N GLN A 623 -27.39 -23.38 -30.40
CA GLN A 623 -27.31 -23.08 -31.84
C GLN A 623 -25.87 -22.93 -32.37
N VAL A 624 -24.91 -22.62 -31.50
CA VAL A 624 -23.55 -22.20 -31.89
C VAL A 624 -22.47 -23.20 -31.46
N ASN A 625 -22.56 -23.74 -30.25
CA ASN A 625 -21.58 -24.70 -29.71
C ASN A 625 -22.05 -26.14 -29.85
N ALA A 626 -21.14 -27.10 -29.70
CA ALA A 626 -21.51 -28.50 -29.50
C ALA A 626 -22.36 -28.60 -28.22
N GLY A 627 -23.66 -28.84 -28.35
CA GLY A 627 -24.57 -28.90 -27.22
C GLY A 627 -24.40 -30.18 -26.38
N PRO A 628 -25.13 -30.32 -25.26
CA PRO A 628 -25.05 -31.49 -24.37
C PRO A 628 -25.21 -32.84 -25.10
N LEU A 629 -25.98 -32.88 -26.20
CA LEU A 629 -26.13 -34.06 -27.04
C LEU A 629 -24.83 -34.53 -27.71
N ALA A 630 -23.87 -33.64 -27.97
CA ALA A 630 -22.57 -34.02 -28.51
C ALA A 630 -21.79 -34.87 -27.50
N TYR A 631 -21.84 -34.52 -26.22
CA TYR A 631 -21.26 -35.33 -25.14
C TYR A 631 -21.93 -36.70 -25.04
N ALA A 632 -23.27 -36.74 -25.05
CA ALA A 632 -24.00 -37.99 -25.01
C ALA A 632 -23.67 -38.91 -26.21
N LYS A 633 -23.68 -38.39 -27.44
CA LYS A 633 -23.35 -39.19 -28.65
C LYS A 633 -21.92 -39.70 -28.66
N THR A 634 -20.99 -38.98 -28.03
CA THR A 634 -19.57 -39.32 -28.06
C THR A 634 -19.22 -40.36 -26.98
N PHE A 635 -19.78 -40.19 -25.77
CA PHE A 635 -19.36 -40.94 -24.59
C PHE A 635 -20.39 -41.97 -24.09
N LEU A 636 -21.68 -41.81 -24.43
CA LEU A 636 -22.76 -42.67 -23.91
C LEU A 636 -23.35 -43.63 -24.95
N ASP A 637 -23.02 -43.47 -26.25
CA ASP A 637 -23.43 -44.41 -27.30
C ASP A 637 -22.79 -45.79 -27.04
N GLU A 638 -23.59 -46.85 -27.06
CA GLU A 638 -23.19 -48.23 -26.79
C GLU A 638 -22.04 -48.72 -27.68
N SER A 639 -21.93 -48.16 -28.89
CA SER A 639 -20.83 -48.44 -29.82
C SER A 639 -19.47 -47.86 -29.41
N LYS A 640 -19.47 -46.84 -28.52
CA LYS A 640 -18.28 -46.06 -28.13
C LYS A 640 -17.98 -46.09 -26.63
N SER A 641 -18.99 -46.32 -25.79
CA SER A 641 -18.88 -46.24 -24.33
C SER A 641 -17.91 -47.26 -23.73
N GLY A 642 -17.72 -48.42 -24.37
CA GLY A 642 -16.75 -49.43 -23.95
C GLY A 642 -15.28 -49.02 -24.02
N ALA A 643 -14.96 -47.85 -24.60
CA ALA A 643 -13.61 -47.30 -24.62
C ALA A 643 -13.25 -46.46 -23.37
N TYR A 644 -14.23 -46.21 -22.49
CA TYR A 644 -14.08 -45.37 -21.30
C TYR A 644 -14.32 -46.19 -20.02
N SER A 645 -13.95 -45.65 -18.85
CA SER A 645 -14.17 -46.35 -17.58
C SER A 645 -15.67 -46.46 -17.27
N GLU A 646 -16.09 -47.58 -16.66
CA GLU A 646 -17.50 -47.76 -16.28
C GLU A 646 -17.95 -46.71 -15.25
N GLU A 647 -17.04 -46.25 -14.39
CA GLU A 647 -17.28 -45.22 -13.38
C GLU A 647 -17.59 -43.87 -14.04
N ASP A 648 -16.76 -43.40 -14.98
CA ASP A 648 -16.97 -42.12 -15.68
C ASP A 648 -18.25 -42.14 -16.52
N VAL A 649 -18.53 -43.27 -17.20
CA VAL A 649 -19.75 -43.43 -17.99
C VAL A 649 -20.98 -43.38 -17.08
N ALA A 650 -20.94 -44.04 -15.92
CA ALA A 650 -22.02 -44.00 -14.94
C ALA A 650 -22.23 -42.59 -14.35
N GLU A 651 -21.15 -41.89 -14.02
CA GLU A 651 -21.18 -40.52 -13.51
C GLU A 651 -21.74 -39.54 -14.54
N LEU A 652 -21.34 -39.65 -15.81
CA LEU A 652 -21.87 -38.83 -16.89
C LEU A 652 -23.37 -39.08 -17.09
N LYS A 653 -23.81 -40.35 -17.09
CA LYS A 653 -25.25 -40.70 -17.16
C LYS A 653 -26.03 -40.04 -16.01
N GLU A 654 -25.52 -40.13 -14.78
CA GLU A 654 -26.18 -39.54 -13.62
C GLU A 654 -26.24 -38.00 -13.70
N THR A 655 -25.15 -37.39 -14.17
CA THR A 655 -25.10 -35.94 -14.41
C THR A 655 -26.14 -35.51 -15.43
N PHE A 656 -26.37 -36.29 -16.51
CA PHE A 656 -27.44 -36.02 -17.47
C PHE A 656 -28.85 -36.17 -16.88
N ARG A 657 -29.07 -37.16 -15.99
CA ARG A 657 -30.36 -37.29 -15.27
C ARG A 657 -30.62 -36.05 -14.42
N LYS A 658 -29.62 -35.62 -13.65
CA LYS A 658 -29.70 -34.41 -12.83
C LYS A 658 -29.93 -33.16 -13.70
N PHE A 659 -29.23 -33.05 -14.83
CA PHE A 659 -29.40 -31.96 -15.79
C PHE A 659 -30.83 -31.85 -16.33
N LEU A 660 -31.44 -32.96 -16.74
CA LEU A 660 -32.82 -32.96 -17.22
C LEU A 660 -33.81 -32.59 -16.11
N HIS A 661 -33.59 -33.09 -14.89
CA HIS A 661 -34.40 -32.75 -13.72
C HIS A 661 -34.38 -31.25 -13.45
N VAL A 662 -33.20 -30.63 -13.39
CA VAL A 662 -33.06 -29.19 -13.12
C VAL A 662 -33.57 -28.34 -14.30
N CYS A 663 -33.36 -28.77 -15.56
CA CYS A 663 -33.95 -28.10 -16.72
C CYS A 663 -35.48 -28.08 -16.67
N GLN A 664 -36.11 -29.17 -16.21
CA GLN A 664 -37.55 -29.24 -16.03
C GLN A 664 -38.02 -28.25 -14.95
N GLN A 665 -37.33 -28.20 -13.81
CA GLN A 665 -37.63 -27.20 -12.77
C GLN A 665 -37.47 -25.75 -13.28
N ALA A 666 -36.42 -25.48 -14.06
CA ALA A 666 -36.18 -24.19 -14.69
C ALA A 666 -37.28 -23.82 -15.70
N LEU A 667 -37.76 -24.78 -16.48
CA LEU A 667 -38.91 -24.59 -17.37
C LEU A 667 -40.18 -24.27 -16.59
N ASP A 668 -40.48 -25.05 -15.55
CA ASP A 668 -41.68 -24.84 -14.73
C ASP A 668 -41.66 -23.48 -14.02
N LEU A 669 -40.48 -23.05 -13.56
CA LEU A 669 -40.28 -21.72 -12.99
C LEU A 669 -40.46 -20.64 -14.06
N ASN A 670 -39.83 -20.78 -15.23
CA ASN A 670 -39.97 -19.84 -16.34
C ASN A 670 -41.45 -19.69 -16.75
N GLY A 671 -42.19 -20.80 -16.85
CA GLY A 671 -43.63 -20.78 -17.18
C GLY A 671 -44.50 -20.03 -16.16
N LYS A 672 -44.07 -19.93 -14.90
CA LYS A 672 -44.76 -19.14 -13.85
C LYS A 672 -44.41 -17.65 -13.91
N LEU A 673 -43.26 -17.28 -14.47
CA LEU A 673 -42.71 -15.93 -14.43
C LEU A 673 -42.91 -15.14 -15.74
N ILE A 674 -43.15 -15.82 -16.86
CA ILE A 674 -43.30 -15.18 -18.17
C ILE A 674 -44.54 -14.29 -18.28
N LEU A 675 -44.44 -13.29 -19.16
CA LEU A 675 -45.55 -12.45 -19.60
C LEU A 675 -46.19 -13.03 -20.88
N PRO A 676 -47.41 -12.60 -21.28
CA PRO A 676 -48.14 -13.17 -22.42
C PRO A 676 -47.39 -13.12 -23.76
N ASP A 677 -46.51 -12.12 -23.95
CA ASP A 677 -45.67 -11.96 -25.14
C ASP A 677 -44.54 -13.00 -25.22
N GLN A 678 -44.20 -13.67 -24.11
CA GLN A 678 -43.17 -14.71 -24.05
C GLN A 678 -43.75 -16.14 -24.09
N CYS A 679 -45.07 -16.30 -24.23
CA CYS A 679 -45.71 -17.62 -24.27
C CYS A 679 -45.21 -18.50 -25.43
N GLU A 680 -45.08 -17.95 -26.64
CA GLU A 680 -44.58 -18.72 -27.79
C GLU A 680 -43.13 -19.15 -27.60
N TYR A 681 -42.31 -18.26 -27.04
CA TYR A 681 -40.92 -18.55 -26.69
C TYR A 681 -40.83 -19.70 -25.67
N HIS A 682 -41.64 -19.66 -24.61
CA HIS A 682 -41.70 -20.73 -23.62
C HIS A 682 -42.16 -22.07 -24.23
N LEU A 683 -43.16 -22.05 -25.12
CA LEU A 683 -43.61 -23.26 -25.82
C LEU A 683 -42.52 -23.84 -26.74
N ALA A 684 -41.72 -23.00 -27.39
CA ALA A 684 -40.58 -23.45 -28.18
C ALA A 684 -39.51 -24.12 -27.28
N LEU A 685 -39.16 -23.51 -26.15
CA LEU A 685 -38.25 -24.11 -25.16
C LEU A 685 -38.76 -25.48 -24.67
N LYS A 686 -40.06 -25.60 -24.38
CA LYS A 686 -40.68 -26.86 -23.97
C LYS A 686 -40.58 -27.94 -25.04
N ARG A 687 -40.81 -27.60 -26.32
CA ARG A 687 -40.64 -28.54 -27.45
C ARG A 687 -39.18 -29.01 -27.56
N ASN A 688 -38.23 -28.08 -27.49
CA ASN A 688 -36.81 -28.39 -27.59
C ASN A 688 -36.34 -29.27 -26.43
N PHE A 689 -36.86 -29.06 -25.22
CA PHE A 689 -36.57 -29.91 -24.06
C PHE A 689 -37.13 -31.34 -24.22
N VAL A 690 -38.35 -31.48 -24.74
CA VAL A 690 -38.93 -32.81 -25.03
C VAL A 690 -38.10 -33.53 -26.09
N GLU A 691 -37.69 -32.84 -27.15
CA GLU A 691 -36.82 -33.41 -28.19
C GLU A 691 -35.46 -33.85 -27.61
N LEU A 692 -34.83 -33.01 -26.79
CA LEU A 692 -33.59 -33.31 -26.08
C LEU A 692 -33.71 -34.55 -25.20
N THR A 693 -34.80 -34.64 -24.43
CA THR A 693 -35.07 -35.78 -23.53
C THR A 693 -35.27 -37.08 -24.31
N ASN A 694 -35.99 -37.03 -25.44
CA ASN A 694 -36.19 -38.20 -26.29
C ASN A 694 -34.86 -38.68 -26.89
N GLN A 695 -34.06 -37.77 -27.44
CA GLN A 695 -32.76 -38.12 -28.00
C GLN A 695 -31.79 -38.69 -26.95
N LEU A 696 -31.76 -38.11 -25.74
CA LEU A 696 -30.95 -38.64 -24.64
C LEU A 696 -31.42 -40.03 -24.21
N SER A 697 -32.74 -40.27 -24.16
CA SER A 697 -33.29 -41.60 -23.87
C SER A 697 -32.90 -42.64 -24.92
N ASP A 698 -32.90 -42.26 -26.19
CA ASP A 698 -32.50 -43.14 -27.30
C ASP A 698 -31.01 -43.50 -27.27
N ILE A 699 -30.15 -42.56 -26.87
CA ILE A 699 -28.69 -42.74 -26.74
C ILE A 699 -28.37 -43.58 -25.50
N MET A 700 -28.99 -43.28 -24.36
CA MET A 700 -28.73 -43.99 -23.10
C MET A 700 -29.38 -45.38 -23.04
N LYS A 701 -30.29 -45.72 -23.97
CA LYS A 701 -31.12 -46.95 -23.99
C LYS A 701 -31.92 -47.17 -22.71
N GLU A 702 -32.20 -46.09 -22.00
CA GLU A 702 -32.93 -46.06 -20.75
C GLU A 702 -34.05 -45.03 -20.88
N LYS A 703 -35.20 -45.29 -20.27
CA LYS A 703 -36.28 -44.30 -20.24
C LYS A 703 -35.86 -43.22 -19.25
N VAL A 704 -35.29 -42.12 -19.74
CA VAL A 704 -34.84 -41.01 -18.89
C VAL A 704 -36.07 -40.22 -18.46
N SER A 705 -36.65 -40.63 -17.33
CA SER A 705 -37.83 -40.03 -16.72
C SER A 705 -37.47 -38.73 -16.02
N TYR A 706 -38.24 -37.67 -16.29
CA TYR A 706 -38.28 -36.44 -15.50
C TYR A 706 -39.39 -36.47 -14.43
N LEU A 707 -40.06 -37.62 -14.26
CA LEU A 707 -41.05 -37.93 -13.22
C LEU A 707 -40.44 -38.83 -12.15
#